data_AF-A0A6F9A7B4-F1
#
_entry.id   AF-A0A6F9A7B4-F1
#
_cell.length_a   1.000
_cell.length_b   1.000
_cell.length_c   1.000
_cell.angle_alpha   90.00
_cell.angle_beta   90.00
_cell.angle_gamma   90.00
#
_symmetry.space_group_name_H-M   'P 1'
#
loop_
_entity.id
_entity.type
_entity.pdbx_description
1 polymer ?
#
loop_
_entity_poly.entity_id
_entity_poly.type
_entity_poly.pdbx_seq_one_letter_code
_entity_poly.pdbx_strand_id
1 'polypeptide(L)'
;MKATAEEQIEQSESFHDEEDEGPTRAKRGKPEVVQDGFLRPVKLSRGELYKPPTADELNQLKEAESLFHCSLLKMQMEELLKEVALSEHRKQLIDSFIQNVTEQLQTVPQTPEVELSDLSWLSGGVKVPFVLVPKAAKGKFHMAPPISVTIMGSYPLGTCTKPGISVDLAVAIPADVLHPKDALNQRYPRKRALYLAGLAQHLAASPAIGAMRYSCLHGNRLRPLLLLSPPGKDSSSFTLRLHACPPPGFFKPSRFHPQRNNIRTDWYTGLGSSQPETSEPPTPHYNSSVLGDMLPRAHLQFLTAVSSQCTAFAEGVALLKVWLRQRELDQGAGCFSGFLGSMLLAYLLSSHRVSNTMTAYQLLRNSLHFLALTDLTENGITLAKGPDSTAPSLAEFHTAFQVVFVDPSGHLNMCADMTACTYKQVQHEASLSLQFWDDPTVDGFHALLMTPKPMIRTSDHVFQLCELVKLQSCCKKLNLLSELMDHSGNYVLTALPFILSLLQRGLGQRVRLLTHSLTPDPEWPVESEAPKHKAQPPLSFGLLLNPEQAASVLERGPPADSPKAEEFRQLWGSRSELRRFQDGAITEAVVWEGETTCQKRLVPRQLITHLLQLHADIPESCVRYIGGMLDDVIKVGREVCSTGEEESLKVVQSYDDLSRKLWRLKGLPLSITSVQGAHPALRYTQVFPPVPLKLDYSFFDREQLSRSLVPQEVKPCPVYITPVKVICHMEGSGKWPHDRVAIRHIKAAFHISLGELLTQHHRYPCQPSPTHLDVWKDGLAFRIQVAYHREPQVLRESVSPEGLLIVRDNEEAQALEMATMHRPLLTSTLHGLQQLHPCFGAVCRLAKRWLGAQLFSDDITEDTADLLVASLFLQPAPFTPPGSPQVGFLRFLHLLSSFDWRNNPLVVNLNSQLTAADYTEIKNDFIASRESLPVMFMATPNDKKLSIWTKQAPSVQMLQRVVMVAAESLKILEPQLMDTSQIQDVRVAMRPPLDAYDVLIHLSPKQVPLLGQAVDPPHATFSRGILAGSVPNTGGALPVIDFNPVTHYLAEIRDAFRDLALFFYDPYGGTVIAVLWKPKAFSPLPFKTSQMVARRVEVNGEEVHTVPNVEAILEDFRVMGQGLVKSVEPRTERWVV
;
A
#
# COMPACT_ATOMS: atom_id res chain seq x y z
N MET A 1 15.91 71.45 30.57
CA MET A 1 14.50 71.84 30.81
C MET A 1 13.93 72.25 29.45
N LYS A 2 12.83 71.73 28.92
CA LYS A 2 11.75 70.88 29.42
C LYS A 2 10.97 70.46 28.16
N ALA A 3 10.52 69.23 27.99
CA ALA A 3 10.66 68.04 28.84
C ALA A 3 10.22 66.80 28.04
N THR A 4 11.07 65.87 27.62
CA THR A 4 12.43 65.90 27.04
C THR A 4 12.44 64.61 26.19
N ALA A 5 12.36 64.75 24.87
CA ALA A 5 13.50 64.66 23.93
C ALA A 5 13.90 63.20 23.68
N GLU A 6 13.58 62.66 22.49
CA GLU A 6 14.52 62.47 21.34
C GLU A 6 15.12 61.05 21.43
N GLU A 7 15.33 60.27 20.37
CA GLU A 7 15.47 60.55 18.94
C GLU A 7 15.31 59.23 18.15
N GLN A 8 14.76 59.33 16.95
CA GLN A 8 15.06 58.41 15.84
C GLN A 8 16.46 58.77 15.30
N ILE A 9 17.18 57.82 14.70
CA ILE A 9 17.65 57.84 13.30
C ILE A 9 18.83 56.87 13.06
N GLU A 10 18.70 56.24 11.90
CA GLU A 10 19.56 55.41 11.08
C GLU A 10 21.00 55.89 10.75
N GLN A 11 21.76 54.97 10.13
CA GLN A 11 22.94 55.13 9.23
C GLN A 11 24.27 55.51 9.92
N SER A 12 25.46 55.08 9.54
CA SER A 12 26.01 54.23 8.45
C SER A 12 27.54 54.14 8.66
N GLU A 13 28.14 53.04 8.19
CA GLU A 13 29.51 52.92 7.62
C GLU A 13 30.80 53.37 8.37
N SER A 14 31.66 52.36 8.59
CA SER A 14 33.13 52.26 8.37
C SER A 14 34.10 53.36 8.80
N PHE A 15 35.21 52.98 9.43
CA PHE A 15 36.57 52.96 8.86
C PHE A 15 37.64 52.51 9.89
N HIS A 16 38.62 51.71 9.41
CA HIS A 16 40.08 51.62 9.69
C HIS A 16 40.67 52.21 11.00
N ASP A 17 41.78 51.75 11.58
CA ASP A 17 42.81 50.73 11.31
C ASP A 17 43.69 50.62 12.59
N GLU A 18 44.66 49.70 12.53
CA GLU A 18 45.98 49.70 13.21
C GLU A 18 46.21 48.79 14.43
N GLU A 19 46.98 47.73 14.12
CA GLU A 19 48.23 47.28 14.77
C GLU A 19 48.26 47.04 16.29
N ASP A 20 48.56 45.80 16.70
CA ASP A 20 49.90 45.50 17.28
C ASP A 20 50.19 43.99 17.33
N GLU A 21 51.47 43.67 17.23
CA GLU A 21 52.11 42.36 17.12
C GLU A 21 52.08 41.53 18.43
N GLY A 22 52.45 40.24 18.34
CA GLY A 22 52.52 39.26 19.44
C GLY A 22 53.66 39.52 20.47
N PRO A 23 54.33 38.51 21.10
CA PRO A 23 54.25 37.06 20.85
C PRO A 23 54.39 36.11 22.09
N THR A 24 54.13 34.82 21.84
CA THR A 24 54.82 33.61 22.39
C THR A 24 55.02 33.37 23.90
N ARG A 25 54.56 32.19 24.38
CA ARG A 25 55.46 31.13 24.88
C ARG A 25 54.78 29.76 25.04
N ALA A 26 55.44 28.76 24.49
CA ALA A 26 55.11 27.34 24.53
C ALA A 26 55.31 26.70 25.92
N LYS A 27 54.60 25.60 26.20
CA LYS A 27 55.16 24.44 26.92
C LYS A 27 54.40 23.13 26.64
N ARG A 28 55.21 22.10 26.37
CA ARG A 28 54.87 20.69 26.13
C ARG A 28 54.31 20.00 27.37
N GLY A 29 53.46 18.99 27.15
CA GLY A 29 53.19 17.89 28.08
C GLY A 29 52.28 16.81 27.46
N LYS A 30 52.84 15.63 27.19
CA LYS A 30 52.17 14.36 26.83
C LYS A 30 52.20 13.46 28.09
N PRO A 31 51.48 12.32 28.14
CA PRO A 31 50.07 12.16 28.49
C PRO A 31 49.89 11.39 29.84
N GLU A 32 48.79 11.58 30.56
CA GLU A 32 48.40 10.68 31.66
C GLU A 32 47.18 9.84 31.27
N VAL A 33 47.34 8.53 31.43
CA VAL A 33 46.29 7.51 31.33
C VAL A 33 45.50 7.53 32.63
N VAL A 34 44.16 7.63 32.54
CA VAL A 34 43.26 7.45 33.69
C VAL A 34 42.18 6.44 33.33
N GLN A 35 42.22 5.30 34.03
CA GLN A 35 41.12 4.36 34.23
C GLN A 35 40.11 4.95 35.23
N ASP A 36 38.86 4.48 35.14
CA ASP A 36 37.69 4.71 36.02
C ASP A 36 36.85 6.00 35.85
N GLY A 37 35.83 5.92 35.01
CA GLY A 37 34.46 5.65 35.48
C GLY A 37 33.64 6.71 36.23
N PHE A 38 34.14 7.90 36.55
CA PHE A 38 33.31 8.97 37.16
C PHE A 38 33.58 10.36 36.56
N LEU A 39 32.55 10.95 35.93
CA LEU A 39 32.55 12.34 35.45
C LEU A 39 32.56 13.31 36.64
N ARG A 40 33.63 14.09 36.81
CA ARG A 40 33.66 15.24 37.72
C ARG A 40 33.10 16.49 37.02
N PRO A 41 32.32 17.34 37.71
CA PRO A 41 31.87 18.60 37.14
C PRO A 41 33.05 19.55 36.90
N VAL A 42 33.23 19.97 35.66
CA VAL A 42 34.21 21.01 35.30
C VAL A 42 33.67 22.36 35.75
N LYS A 43 34.43 23.10 36.57
CA LYS A 43 34.10 24.48 36.95
C LYS A 43 34.39 25.40 35.76
N LEU A 44 33.36 25.70 34.96
CA LEU A 44 33.43 26.67 33.87
C LEU A 44 33.38 28.11 34.43
N SER A 45 34.14 29.01 33.81
CA SER A 45 34.16 30.43 34.17
C SER A 45 32.89 31.15 33.70
N ARG A 46 32.53 32.30 34.31
CA ARG A 46 31.31 33.07 33.97
C ARG A 46 31.23 33.49 32.49
N GLY A 47 32.34 33.54 31.76
CA GLY A 47 32.38 33.84 30.32
C GLY A 47 32.17 32.62 29.41
N GLU A 48 32.40 31.40 29.91
CA GLU A 48 32.16 30.14 29.16
C GLU A 48 30.70 29.68 29.26
N LEU A 49 30.00 30.02 30.35
CA LEU A 49 28.58 29.73 30.58
C LEU A 49 27.62 30.43 29.58
N TYR A 50 28.08 31.48 28.91
CA TYR A 50 27.28 32.27 27.96
C TYR A 50 27.86 32.30 26.55
N LYS A 51 28.85 31.44 26.24
CA LYS A 51 29.30 31.27 24.86
C LYS A 51 28.21 30.55 24.06
N PRO A 52 27.90 30.99 22.83
CA PRO A 52 27.08 30.20 21.94
C PRO A 52 27.75 28.82 21.74
N PRO A 53 26.98 27.73 21.79
CA PRO A 53 27.55 26.39 21.70
C PRO A 53 28.33 26.24 20.40
N THR A 54 29.52 25.65 20.49
CA THR A 54 30.35 25.35 19.31
C THR A 54 29.67 24.31 18.43
N ALA A 55 30.04 24.25 17.14
CA ALA A 55 29.48 23.26 16.21
C ALA A 55 29.68 21.82 16.72
N ASP A 56 30.79 21.56 17.40
CA ASP A 56 31.10 20.25 18.01
C ASP A 56 30.24 19.97 19.24
N GLU A 57 29.95 20.96 20.09
CA GLU A 57 29.03 20.82 21.23
C GLU A 57 27.57 20.65 20.79
N LEU A 58 27.15 21.36 19.72
CA LEU A 58 25.83 21.17 19.09
C LEU A 58 25.69 19.78 18.47
N ASN A 59 26.75 19.27 17.82
CA ASN A 59 26.78 17.90 17.31
C ASN A 59 26.76 16.88 18.44
N GLN A 60 27.53 17.08 19.52
CA GLN A 60 27.50 16.21 20.69
C GLN A 60 26.17 16.22 21.43
N LEU A 61 25.49 17.37 21.52
CA LEU A 61 24.14 17.48 22.09
C LEU A 61 23.10 16.75 21.23
N LYS A 62 23.14 16.93 19.91
CA LYS A 62 22.27 16.19 18.98
C LYS A 62 22.57 14.70 18.98
N GLU A 63 23.84 14.30 19.05
CA GLU A 63 24.23 12.91 19.23
C GLU A 63 23.71 12.39 20.57
N ALA A 64 23.89 13.12 21.67
CA ALA A 64 23.43 12.73 23.00
C ALA A 64 21.91 12.53 23.11
N GLU A 65 21.13 13.43 22.52
CA GLU A 65 19.66 13.33 22.44
C GLU A 65 19.21 12.13 21.59
N SER A 66 20.04 11.71 20.63
CA SER A 66 19.77 10.59 19.72
C SER A 66 20.50 9.28 20.08
N LEU A 67 21.36 9.24 21.12
CA LEU A 67 22.30 8.14 21.40
C LEU A 67 21.66 6.75 21.51
N PHE A 68 20.48 6.63 22.12
CA PHE A 68 19.81 5.33 22.28
C PHE A 68 19.19 4.84 20.96
N HIS A 69 18.47 5.71 20.24
CA HIS A 69 17.93 5.38 18.92
C HIS A 69 19.04 5.16 17.89
N CYS A 70 20.09 5.98 17.90
CA CYS A 70 21.22 5.86 16.98
C CYS A 70 22.06 4.61 17.23
N SER A 71 22.22 4.14 18.47
CA SER A 71 23.00 2.92 18.75
C SER A 71 22.27 1.65 18.30
N LEU A 72 20.97 1.51 18.60
CA LEU A 72 20.16 0.39 18.11
C LEU A 72 20.07 0.41 16.57
N LEU A 73 19.77 1.57 15.99
CA LEU A 73 19.68 1.75 14.54
C LEU A 73 20.99 1.41 13.84
N LYS A 74 22.13 1.82 14.43
CA LYS A 74 23.45 1.46 13.93
C LYS A 74 23.66 -0.06 13.93
N MET A 75 23.32 -0.75 15.02
CA MET A 75 23.42 -2.21 15.09
C MET A 75 22.55 -2.92 14.03
N GLN A 76 21.30 -2.48 13.87
CA GLN A 76 20.38 -3.01 12.85
C GLN A 76 20.92 -2.78 11.43
N MET A 77 21.51 -1.61 11.17
CA MET A 77 22.12 -1.30 9.87
C MET A 77 23.38 -2.13 9.61
N GLU A 78 24.24 -2.33 10.60
CA GLU A 78 25.40 -3.21 10.48
C GLU A 78 25.00 -4.66 10.19
N GLU A 79 23.92 -5.15 10.82
CA GLU A 79 23.37 -6.48 10.55
C GLU A 79 22.78 -6.59 9.13
N LEU A 80 21.98 -5.61 8.71
CA LEU A 80 21.44 -5.54 7.35
C LEU A 80 22.56 -5.52 6.31
N LEU A 81 23.62 -4.72 6.54
CA LEU A 81 24.78 -4.64 5.65
C LEU A 81 25.49 -5.99 5.50
N LYS A 82 25.64 -6.75 6.60
CA LYS A 82 26.18 -8.12 6.55
C LYS A 82 25.31 -9.06 5.71
N GLU A 83 23.98 -8.95 5.83
CA GLU A 83 23.05 -9.80 5.09
C GLU A 83 23.07 -9.48 3.58
N VAL A 84 23.05 -8.20 3.21
CA VAL A 84 23.01 -7.80 1.79
C VAL A 84 24.35 -7.92 1.07
N ALA A 85 25.46 -7.93 1.81
CA ALA A 85 26.81 -8.06 1.25
C ALA A 85 27.07 -9.44 0.63
N LEU A 86 27.96 -9.48 -0.36
CA LEU A 86 28.42 -10.72 -0.99
C LEU A 86 29.38 -11.48 -0.06
N SER A 87 29.10 -12.76 0.17
CA SER A 87 30.02 -13.66 0.89
C SER A 87 31.27 -13.97 0.05
N GLU A 88 32.42 -14.17 0.71
CA GLU A 88 33.69 -14.49 0.05
C GLU A 88 33.63 -15.69 -0.91
N HIS A 89 32.94 -16.76 -0.51
CA HIS A 89 32.76 -17.93 -1.38
C HIS A 89 32.08 -17.58 -2.72
N ARG A 90 31.07 -16.69 -2.67
CA ARG A 90 30.36 -16.23 -3.88
C ARG A 90 31.26 -15.34 -4.75
N LYS A 91 32.10 -14.51 -4.15
CA LYS A 91 33.10 -13.70 -4.89
C LYS A 91 34.08 -14.60 -5.64
N GLN A 92 34.60 -15.64 -5.00
CA GLN A 92 35.50 -16.61 -5.64
C GLN A 92 34.85 -17.33 -6.83
N LEU A 93 33.58 -17.73 -6.71
CA LEU A 93 32.82 -18.32 -7.81
C LEU A 93 32.65 -17.33 -8.98
N ILE A 94 32.30 -16.08 -8.68
CA ILE A 94 32.16 -15.01 -9.68
C ILE A 94 33.50 -14.76 -10.38
N ASP A 95 34.59 -14.62 -9.63
CA ASP A 95 35.93 -14.34 -10.17
C ASP A 95 36.41 -15.48 -11.08
N SER A 96 36.20 -16.73 -10.66
CA SER A 96 36.53 -17.91 -11.47
C SER A 96 35.72 -17.97 -12.77
N PHE A 97 34.41 -17.66 -12.70
CA PHE A 97 33.56 -17.64 -13.89
C PHE A 97 33.92 -16.49 -14.83
N ILE A 98 34.22 -15.30 -14.30
CA ILE A 98 34.71 -14.15 -15.08
C ILE A 98 36.01 -14.51 -15.79
N GLN A 99 36.94 -15.16 -15.11
CA GLN A 99 38.21 -15.58 -15.71
C GLN A 99 37.97 -16.53 -16.90
N ASN A 100 37.13 -17.56 -16.70
CA ASN A 100 36.81 -18.52 -17.75
C ASN A 100 36.13 -17.85 -18.96
N VAL A 101 35.13 -16.99 -18.72
CA VAL A 101 34.48 -16.22 -19.79
C VAL A 101 35.48 -15.32 -20.51
N THR A 102 36.40 -14.67 -19.79
CA THR A 102 37.41 -13.79 -20.37
C THR A 102 38.39 -14.55 -21.27
N GLU A 103 38.84 -15.74 -20.84
CA GLU A 103 39.70 -16.62 -21.64
C GLU A 103 38.99 -17.07 -22.92
N GLN A 104 37.70 -17.44 -22.84
CA GLN A 104 36.91 -17.81 -24.02
C GLN A 104 36.75 -16.64 -25.01
N LEU A 105 36.48 -15.43 -24.52
CA LEU A 105 36.31 -14.24 -25.35
C LEU A 105 37.58 -13.88 -26.14
N GLN A 106 38.78 -14.17 -25.61
CA GLN A 106 40.05 -13.92 -26.31
C GLN A 106 40.27 -14.86 -27.52
N THR A 107 39.58 -16.01 -27.56
CA THR A 107 39.74 -17.02 -28.62
C THR A 107 38.73 -16.88 -29.76
N VAL A 108 37.93 -15.81 -29.76
CA VAL A 108 36.91 -15.57 -30.79
C VAL A 108 37.57 -15.48 -32.18
N PRO A 109 37.11 -16.28 -33.16
CA PRO A 109 37.71 -16.29 -34.50
C PRO A 109 37.37 -15.03 -35.30
N GLN A 110 38.29 -14.64 -36.19
CA GLN A 110 38.05 -13.56 -37.13
C GLN A 110 37.26 -14.06 -38.34
N THR A 111 36.21 -13.33 -38.74
CA THR A 111 35.38 -13.67 -39.93
C THR A 111 35.74 -12.78 -41.13
N PRO A 112 35.39 -13.17 -42.36
CA PRO A 112 35.48 -12.27 -43.51
C PRO A 112 34.55 -11.06 -43.35
N GLU A 113 34.88 -9.99 -44.07
CA GLU A 113 34.10 -8.76 -44.12
C GLU A 113 32.83 -8.96 -44.96
N VAL A 114 31.68 -8.64 -44.38
CA VAL A 114 30.36 -8.74 -45.00
C VAL A 114 29.63 -7.40 -44.96
N GLU A 115 28.60 -7.24 -45.79
CA GLU A 115 27.69 -6.10 -45.68
C GLU A 115 26.90 -6.16 -44.36
N LEU A 116 26.57 -5.02 -43.76
CA LEU A 116 25.89 -4.94 -42.46
C LEU A 116 24.50 -5.63 -42.45
N SER A 117 23.87 -5.75 -43.61
CA SER A 117 22.60 -6.47 -43.79
C SER A 117 22.76 -7.97 -44.01
N ASP A 118 23.98 -8.45 -44.24
CA ASP A 118 24.27 -9.86 -44.47
C ASP A 118 24.53 -10.59 -43.14
N LEU A 119 23.63 -11.53 -42.82
CA LEU A 119 23.68 -12.36 -41.61
C LEU A 119 24.18 -13.79 -41.89
N SER A 120 24.67 -14.08 -43.09
CA SER A 120 25.09 -15.42 -43.52
C SER A 120 26.25 -15.99 -42.70
N TRP A 121 27.08 -15.13 -42.10
CA TRP A 121 28.19 -15.49 -41.23
C TRP A 121 27.75 -15.99 -39.84
N LEU A 122 26.51 -15.66 -39.42
CA LEU A 122 25.96 -16.07 -38.14
C LEU A 122 25.34 -17.48 -38.29
N SER A 123 25.91 -18.46 -37.60
CA SER A 123 25.53 -19.89 -37.63
C SER A 123 25.11 -20.39 -36.24
N GLY A 124 24.48 -21.56 -36.14
CA GLY A 124 24.16 -22.17 -34.83
C GLY A 124 22.87 -21.68 -34.15
N GLY A 125 21.91 -21.12 -34.90
CA GLY A 125 20.57 -20.78 -34.39
C GLY A 125 20.45 -19.47 -33.60
N VAL A 126 21.58 -18.85 -33.23
CA VAL A 126 21.63 -17.54 -32.57
C VAL A 126 21.02 -16.46 -33.46
N LYS A 127 20.26 -15.54 -32.84
CA LYS A 127 19.64 -14.38 -33.49
C LYS A 127 20.32 -13.09 -33.04
N VAL A 128 20.16 -12.05 -33.86
CA VAL A 128 20.66 -10.71 -33.55
C VAL A 128 19.72 -10.04 -32.56
N PRO A 129 20.20 -9.49 -31.44
CA PRO A 129 19.38 -8.84 -30.42
C PRO A 129 18.99 -7.40 -30.81
N PHE A 130 18.51 -7.19 -32.03
CA PHE A 130 18.21 -5.86 -32.55
C PHE A 130 17.03 -5.87 -33.52
N VAL A 131 16.11 -4.92 -33.35
CA VAL A 131 14.97 -4.76 -34.27
C VAL A 131 15.41 -3.86 -35.43
N LEU A 132 15.55 -4.43 -36.62
CA LEU A 132 16.04 -3.71 -37.81
C LEU A 132 14.94 -2.88 -38.48
N VAL A 133 14.79 -1.61 -38.07
CA VAL A 133 13.90 -0.63 -38.72
C VAL A 133 14.64 0.70 -38.87
N PRO A 134 14.89 1.20 -40.10
CA PRO A 134 14.69 0.54 -41.40
C PRO A 134 15.67 -0.63 -41.64
N LYS A 135 15.29 -1.61 -42.49
CA LYS A 135 16.14 -2.77 -42.81
C LYS A 135 17.45 -2.38 -43.51
N ALA A 136 17.42 -1.34 -44.36
CA ALA A 136 18.59 -0.89 -45.11
C ALA A 136 19.53 -0.06 -44.22
N ALA A 137 20.77 -0.52 -44.03
CA ALA A 137 21.87 0.30 -43.52
C ALA A 137 23.14 0.05 -44.33
N LYS A 138 23.82 1.15 -44.68
CA LYS A 138 25.11 1.11 -45.35
C LYS A 138 26.21 0.84 -44.33
N GLY A 139 27.10 -0.10 -44.61
CA GLY A 139 28.27 -0.37 -43.80
C GLY A 139 28.75 -1.80 -43.98
N LYS A 140 30.00 -2.02 -43.59
CA LYS A 140 30.63 -3.34 -43.55
C LYS A 140 30.85 -3.80 -42.10
N PHE A 141 30.87 -5.10 -41.88
CA PHE A 141 31.09 -5.73 -40.58
C PHE A 141 31.94 -6.99 -40.74
N HIS A 142 32.84 -7.22 -39.79
CA HIS A 142 33.47 -8.51 -39.55
C HIS A 142 33.54 -8.76 -38.04
N MET A 143 33.58 -10.02 -37.64
CA MET A 143 33.84 -10.42 -36.27
C MET A 143 35.35 -10.50 -36.04
N ALA A 144 35.78 -10.06 -34.86
CA ALA A 144 37.17 -10.12 -34.39
C ALA A 144 37.20 -10.25 -32.86
N PRO A 145 38.26 -10.83 -32.27
CA PRO A 145 38.40 -10.91 -30.82
C PRO A 145 38.45 -9.52 -30.19
N PRO A 146 37.90 -9.35 -28.97
CA PRO A 146 37.82 -8.04 -28.32
C PRO A 146 39.20 -7.50 -27.93
N ILE A 147 39.38 -6.18 -28.01
CA ILE A 147 40.65 -5.52 -27.64
C ILE A 147 40.95 -5.73 -26.15
N SER A 148 39.92 -5.62 -25.32
CA SER A 148 40.03 -5.79 -23.88
C SER A 148 38.68 -6.16 -23.27
N VAL A 149 38.77 -6.85 -22.15
CA VAL A 149 37.63 -7.21 -21.30
C VAL A 149 37.88 -6.60 -19.93
N THR A 150 36.98 -5.75 -19.45
CA THR A 150 37.13 -5.03 -18.18
C THR A 150 35.89 -5.16 -17.31
N ILE A 151 36.08 -5.48 -16.04
CA ILE A 151 35.01 -5.54 -15.04
C ILE A 151 34.56 -4.11 -14.70
N MET A 152 33.24 -3.90 -14.63
CA MET A 152 32.62 -2.60 -14.36
C MET A 152 31.47 -2.70 -13.35
N GLY A 153 30.88 -1.55 -13.03
CA GLY A 153 29.66 -1.46 -12.24
C GLY A 153 29.89 -1.63 -10.74
N SER A 154 28.91 -2.23 -10.06
CA SER A 154 28.87 -2.29 -8.60
C SER A 154 29.89 -3.27 -7.99
N TYR A 155 30.30 -4.30 -8.73
CA TYR A 155 31.16 -5.38 -8.24
C TYR A 155 32.58 -4.90 -7.87
N PRO A 156 33.34 -4.22 -8.77
CA PRO A 156 34.67 -3.73 -8.44
C PRO A 156 34.66 -2.63 -7.36
N LEU A 157 33.54 -1.93 -7.18
CA LEU A 157 33.33 -0.94 -6.12
C LEU A 157 32.97 -1.56 -4.77
N GLY A 158 32.76 -2.88 -4.69
CA GLY A 158 32.29 -3.54 -3.47
C GLY A 158 30.86 -3.15 -3.06
N THR A 159 30.03 -2.66 -3.99
CA THR A 159 28.67 -2.16 -3.72
C THR A 159 27.56 -3.08 -4.25
N CYS A 160 27.89 -4.30 -4.68
CA CYS A 160 26.89 -5.30 -5.08
C CYS A 160 26.07 -5.77 -3.88
N THR A 161 24.73 -5.81 -4.03
CA THR A 161 23.80 -6.23 -2.98
C THR A 161 22.92 -7.39 -3.43
N LYS A 162 22.62 -8.35 -2.52
CA LYS A 162 21.62 -9.42 -2.71
C LYS A 162 20.18 -8.86 -2.80
N PRO A 163 19.19 -9.60 -3.34
CA PRO A 163 19.25 -10.96 -3.90
C PRO A 163 19.65 -11.04 -5.38
N GLY A 164 19.38 -10.02 -6.19
CA GLY A 164 19.73 -9.99 -7.62
C GLY A 164 21.18 -9.61 -7.87
N ILE A 165 22.08 -10.59 -7.92
CA ILE A 165 23.51 -10.35 -8.13
C ILE A 165 23.80 -10.27 -9.63
N SER A 166 24.06 -9.06 -10.12
CA SER A 166 24.53 -8.82 -11.49
C SER A 166 25.94 -8.23 -11.50
N VAL A 167 26.80 -8.76 -12.37
CA VAL A 167 28.16 -8.26 -12.59
C VAL A 167 28.31 -7.80 -14.03
N ASP A 168 28.84 -6.60 -14.26
CA ASP A 168 28.97 -6.02 -15.59
C ASP A 168 30.40 -6.20 -16.14
N LEU A 169 30.52 -6.71 -17.36
CA LEU A 169 31.76 -6.80 -18.13
C LEU A 169 31.66 -5.93 -19.39
N ALA A 170 32.57 -4.97 -19.54
CA ALA A 170 32.77 -4.27 -20.81
C ALA A 170 33.70 -5.07 -21.71
N VAL A 171 33.28 -5.24 -22.95
CA VAL A 171 34.02 -5.84 -24.04
C VAL A 171 34.27 -4.76 -25.08
N ALA A 172 35.54 -4.38 -25.27
CA ALA A 172 35.93 -3.34 -26.22
C ALA A 172 35.94 -3.88 -27.65
N ILE A 173 34.99 -3.40 -28.47
CA ILE A 173 34.89 -3.73 -29.89
C ILE A 173 36.16 -3.22 -30.61
N PRO A 174 36.80 -4.03 -31.46
CA PRO A 174 37.95 -3.61 -32.25
C PRO A 174 37.69 -2.39 -33.13
N ALA A 175 38.68 -1.49 -33.25
CA ALA A 175 38.54 -0.22 -33.95
C ALA A 175 38.33 -0.39 -35.47
N ASP A 176 38.82 -1.49 -36.04
CA ASP A 176 38.66 -1.89 -37.44
C ASP A 176 37.25 -2.43 -37.75
N VAL A 177 36.52 -2.94 -36.75
CA VAL A 177 35.10 -3.35 -36.90
C VAL A 177 34.18 -2.12 -36.98
N LEU A 178 34.60 -0.99 -36.41
CA LEU A 178 33.85 0.27 -36.38
C LEU A 178 34.38 1.26 -37.43
N HIS A 179 33.56 2.24 -37.78
CA HIS A 179 33.91 3.34 -38.68
C HIS A 179 33.48 4.68 -38.06
N PRO A 180 34.23 5.79 -38.25
CA PRO A 180 33.90 7.08 -37.64
C PRO A 180 32.50 7.64 -38.00
N LYS A 181 31.94 7.24 -39.14
CA LYS A 181 30.57 7.59 -39.57
C LYS A 181 29.48 6.68 -38.96
N ASP A 182 29.83 5.68 -38.16
CA ASP A 182 28.86 4.78 -37.54
C ASP A 182 28.05 5.43 -36.41
N ALA A 183 28.47 6.62 -35.98
CA ALA A 183 27.66 7.48 -35.12
C ALA A 183 26.31 7.86 -35.75
N LEU A 184 26.19 7.84 -37.08
CA LEU A 184 24.96 8.20 -37.80
C LEU A 184 24.04 7.00 -38.00
N ASN A 185 22.73 7.25 -38.02
CA ASN A 185 21.71 6.34 -38.55
C ASN A 185 21.76 4.93 -37.92
N GLN A 186 21.93 4.88 -36.60
CA GLN A 186 21.96 3.65 -35.79
C GLN A 186 22.95 2.57 -36.28
N ARG A 187 24.02 2.95 -37.00
CA ARG A 187 25.01 1.96 -37.49
C ARG A 187 25.81 1.35 -36.35
N TYR A 188 26.26 2.16 -35.39
CA TYR A 188 26.98 1.68 -34.21
C TYR A 188 26.13 0.69 -33.38
N PRO A 189 24.88 1.00 -32.97
CA PRO A 189 24.03 0.04 -32.26
C PRO A 189 23.81 -1.28 -33.02
N ARG A 190 23.70 -1.24 -34.36
CA ARG A 190 23.60 -2.45 -35.21
C ARG A 190 24.87 -3.28 -35.16
N LYS A 191 26.04 -2.65 -35.38
CA LYS A 191 27.35 -3.34 -35.28
C LYS A 191 27.58 -3.92 -33.89
N ARG A 192 27.18 -3.19 -32.85
CA ARG A 192 27.22 -3.64 -31.46
C ARG A 192 26.36 -4.89 -31.24
N ALA A 193 25.12 -4.92 -31.77
CA ALA A 193 24.27 -6.09 -31.67
C ALA A 193 24.79 -7.30 -32.47
N LEU A 194 25.35 -7.07 -33.66
CA LEU A 194 26.01 -8.11 -34.45
C LEU A 194 27.23 -8.67 -33.70
N TYR A 195 28.03 -7.81 -33.09
CA TYR A 195 29.16 -8.21 -32.28
C TYR A 195 28.73 -9.09 -31.10
N LEU A 196 27.69 -8.69 -30.36
CA LEU A 196 27.11 -9.50 -29.28
C LEU A 196 26.60 -10.86 -29.77
N ALA A 197 25.98 -10.92 -30.95
CA ALA A 197 25.54 -12.18 -31.54
C ALA A 197 26.71 -13.09 -31.93
N GLY A 198 27.80 -12.53 -32.45
CA GLY A 198 29.04 -13.26 -32.71
C GLY A 198 29.68 -13.81 -31.43
N LEU A 199 29.70 -13.01 -30.35
CA LEU A 199 30.16 -13.47 -29.03
C LEU A 199 29.27 -14.60 -28.50
N ALA A 200 27.94 -14.47 -28.59
CA ALA A 200 27.00 -15.49 -28.16
C ALA A 200 27.19 -16.80 -28.94
N GLN A 201 27.38 -16.74 -30.26
CA GLN A 201 27.66 -17.92 -31.08
C GLN A 201 28.95 -18.63 -30.65
N HIS A 202 30.03 -17.88 -30.38
CA HIS A 202 31.29 -18.46 -29.92
C HIS A 202 31.16 -19.10 -28.53
N LEU A 203 30.51 -18.41 -27.61
CA LEU A 203 30.29 -18.88 -26.24
C LEU A 203 29.34 -20.08 -26.17
N ALA A 204 28.38 -20.21 -27.10
CA ALA A 204 27.46 -21.35 -27.20
C ALA A 204 28.18 -22.70 -27.34
N ALA A 205 29.38 -22.69 -27.92
CA ALA A 205 30.17 -23.91 -28.13
C ALA A 205 30.87 -24.40 -26.84
N SER A 206 30.94 -23.57 -25.80
CA SER A 206 31.65 -23.89 -24.56
C SER A 206 30.73 -24.53 -23.51
N PRO A 207 31.07 -25.72 -22.98
CA PRO A 207 30.29 -26.35 -21.91
C PRO A 207 30.43 -25.61 -20.56
N ALA A 208 31.34 -24.63 -20.48
CA ALA A 208 31.54 -23.81 -19.29
C ALA A 208 30.51 -22.68 -19.13
N ILE A 209 29.66 -22.46 -20.13
CA ILE A 209 28.62 -21.43 -20.13
C ILE A 209 27.26 -22.09 -19.94
N GLY A 210 26.46 -21.57 -19.01
CA GLY A 210 25.09 -22.02 -18.79
C GLY A 210 24.11 -21.39 -19.77
N ALA A 211 22.89 -21.08 -19.28
CA ALA A 211 21.89 -20.41 -20.11
C ALA A 211 22.36 -19.03 -20.57
N MET A 212 22.11 -18.73 -21.84
CA MET A 212 22.39 -17.42 -22.44
C MET A 212 21.09 -16.73 -22.81
N ARG A 213 20.97 -15.45 -22.47
CA ARG A 213 19.80 -14.62 -22.77
C ARG A 213 20.26 -13.27 -23.28
N TYR A 214 19.45 -12.64 -24.11
CA TYR A 214 19.61 -11.23 -24.40
C TYR A 214 18.73 -10.38 -23.50
N SER A 215 19.18 -9.15 -23.28
CA SER A 215 18.38 -8.11 -22.64
C SER A 215 18.69 -6.73 -23.24
N CYS A 216 18.05 -5.68 -22.75
CA CYS A 216 18.29 -4.29 -23.12
C CYS A 216 18.57 -3.48 -21.85
N LEU A 217 19.70 -2.76 -21.81
CA LEU A 217 20.06 -1.99 -20.63
C LEU A 217 19.03 -0.87 -20.38
N HIS A 218 18.38 -0.88 -19.20
CA HIS A 218 17.33 0.06 -18.84
C HIS A 218 16.21 0.14 -19.90
N GLY A 219 15.85 -0.99 -20.49
CA GLY A 219 14.85 -1.10 -21.55
C GLY A 219 15.21 -0.44 -22.88
N ASN A 220 16.43 0.12 -23.02
CA ASN A 220 16.87 0.80 -24.23
C ASN A 220 17.31 -0.22 -25.29
N ARG A 221 16.51 -0.33 -26.36
CA ARG A 221 16.75 -1.26 -27.47
C ARG A 221 18.00 -0.97 -28.29
N LEU A 222 18.57 0.23 -28.17
CA LEU A 222 19.85 0.57 -28.78
C LEU A 222 21.04 0.00 -28.01
N ARG A 223 20.82 -0.48 -26.79
CA ARG A 223 21.83 -1.01 -25.88
C ARG A 223 21.51 -2.48 -25.51
N PRO A 224 21.44 -3.42 -26.48
CA PRO A 224 21.30 -4.83 -26.15
C PRO A 224 22.48 -5.34 -25.31
N LEU A 225 22.29 -6.37 -24.51
CA LEU A 225 23.37 -6.97 -23.73
C LEU A 225 23.18 -8.48 -23.67
N LEU A 226 24.28 -9.20 -23.49
CA LEU A 226 24.29 -10.65 -23.39
C LEU A 226 24.40 -11.03 -21.91
N LEU A 227 23.39 -11.74 -21.41
CA LEU A 227 23.32 -12.29 -20.07
C LEU A 227 23.86 -13.72 -20.10
N LEU A 228 24.84 -14.00 -19.25
CA LEU A 228 25.40 -15.32 -19.04
C LEU A 228 25.11 -15.80 -17.62
N SER A 229 24.62 -17.03 -17.50
CA SER A 229 24.54 -17.76 -16.25
C SER A 229 25.65 -18.81 -16.16
N PRO A 230 26.16 -19.10 -14.95
CA PRO A 230 27.04 -20.25 -14.78
C PRO A 230 26.29 -21.57 -15.04
N PRO A 231 27.00 -22.65 -15.41
CA PRO A 231 26.37 -23.94 -15.71
C PRO A 231 25.95 -24.69 -14.44
N GLY A 232 25.03 -25.66 -14.59
CA GLY A 232 24.69 -26.61 -13.53
C GLY A 232 23.87 -26.01 -12.37
N LYS A 233 24.15 -26.46 -11.14
CA LYS A 233 23.38 -26.09 -9.93
C LYS A 233 23.51 -24.61 -9.57
N ASP A 234 24.54 -23.94 -10.04
CA ASP A 234 24.82 -22.54 -9.74
C ASP A 234 24.12 -21.57 -10.70
N SER A 235 23.31 -22.06 -11.65
CA SER A 235 22.70 -21.24 -12.72
C SER A 235 21.88 -20.03 -12.24
N SER A 236 21.36 -20.07 -11.03
CA SER A 236 20.59 -18.99 -10.40
C SER A 236 21.40 -18.17 -9.38
N SER A 237 22.71 -18.40 -9.25
CA SER A 237 23.53 -17.77 -8.20
C SER A 237 23.87 -16.30 -8.49
N PHE A 238 24.16 -15.97 -9.75
CA PHE A 238 24.41 -14.62 -10.24
C PHE A 238 24.24 -14.56 -11.77
N THR A 239 24.18 -13.35 -12.32
CA THR A 239 24.14 -13.11 -13.77
C THR A 239 25.29 -12.21 -14.20
N LEU A 240 26.04 -12.65 -15.20
CA LEU A 240 27.11 -11.87 -15.81
C LEU A 240 26.55 -11.13 -17.04
N ARG A 241 26.71 -9.81 -17.08
CA ARG A 241 26.19 -8.93 -18.14
C ARG A 241 27.32 -8.45 -19.03
N LEU A 242 27.34 -8.89 -20.28
CA LEU A 242 28.32 -8.47 -21.28
C LEU A 242 27.83 -7.24 -22.06
N HIS A 243 28.61 -6.17 -21.97
CA HIS A 243 28.40 -4.91 -22.65
C HIS A 243 29.43 -4.74 -23.76
N ALA A 244 29.01 -4.74 -25.02
CA ALA A 244 29.89 -4.38 -26.12
C ALA A 244 30.01 -2.85 -26.22
N CYS A 245 31.22 -2.32 -26.03
CA CYS A 245 31.52 -0.88 -25.98
C CYS A 245 32.52 -0.50 -27.08
N PRO A 246 32.50 0.74 -27.58
CA PRO A 246 33.52 1.18 -28.52
C PRO A 246 34.88 1.34 -27.79
N PRO A 247 36.00 1.33 -28.52
CA PRO A 247 37.30 1.63 -27.91
C PRO A 247 37.30 3.04 -27.31
N PRO A 248 38.02 3.27 -26.19
CA PRO A 248 38.11 4.59 -25.57
C PRO A 248 38.57 5.66 -26.57
N GLY A 249 37.83 6.78 -26.64
CA GLY A 249 38.15 7.90 -27.53
C GLY A 249 37.82 7.69 -29.02
N PHE A 250 37.18 6.58 -29.42
CA PHE A 250 36.86 6.32 -30.83
C PHE A 250 35.92 7.37 -31.43
N PHE A 251 34.84 7.71 -30.74
CA PHE A 251 33.98 8.83 -31.09
C PHE A 251 34.32 10.06 -30.25
N LYS A 252 34.17 11.26 -30.83
CA LYS A 252 34.32 12.53 -30.09
C LYS A 252 33.00 12.86 -29.36
N PRO A 253 33.01 13.12 -28.03
CA PRO A 253 31.79 13.44 -27.27
C PRO A 253 30.97 14.61 -27.85
N SER A 254 31.65 15.65 -28.35
CA SER A 254 31.00 16.82 -28.97
C SER A 254 30.10 16.50 -30.18
N ARG A 255 30.23 15.32 -30.79
CA ARG A 255 29.31 14.85 -31.85
C ARG A 255 27.91 14.54 -31.32
N PHE A 256 27.80 14.20 -30.05
CA PHE A 256 26.57 13.77 -29.38
C PHE A 256 25.99 14.87 -28.48
N HIS A 257 26.24 16.13 -28.81
CA HIS A 257 25.60 17.26 -28.17
C HIS A 257 24.06 17.12 -28.22
N PRO A 258 23.29 17.46 -27.17
CA PRO A 258 21.83 17.28 -27.14
C PRO A 258 21.10 17.92 -28.33
N GLN A 259 21.60 19.05 -28.84
CA GLN A 259 21.02 19.76 -29.98
C GLN A 259 21.43 19.22 -31.37
N ARG A 260 22.30 18.21 -31.44
CA ARG A 260 22.76 17.65 -32.73
C ARG A 260 21.84 16.50 -33.17
N ASN A 261 21.53 16.49 -34.46
CA ASN A 261 20.94 15.33 -35.12
C ASN A 261 22.02 14.30 -35.49
N ASN A 262 21.78 13.03 -35.15
CA ASN A 262 22.55 11.90 -35.68
C ASN A 262 21.67 10.85 -36.38
N ILE A 263 20.35 11.06 -36.48
CA ILE A 263 19.40 10.21 -37.21
C ILE A 263 18.71 11.03 -38.30
N ARG A 264 19.12 10.80 -39.55
CA ARG A 264 18.57 11.52 -40.71
C ARG A 264 17.12 11.09 -40.99
N THR A 265 16.24 12.06 -41.24
CA THR A 265 14.80 11.81 -41.47
C THR A 265 14.58 10.94 -42.71
N ASP A 266 15.31 11.22 -43.79
CA ASP A 266 15.23 10.47 -45.05
C ASP A 266 15.61 9.01 -44.87
N TRP A 267 16.62 8.76 -44.04
CA TRP A 267 17.04 7.40 -43.73
C TRP A 267 15.98 6.68 -42.92
N TYR A 268 15.43 7.32 -41.87
CA TYR A 268 14.48 6.68 -40.97
C TYR A 268 13.11 6.42 -41.63
N THR A 269 12.61 7.36 -42.42
CA THR A 269 11.28 7.29 -43.04
C THR A 269 11.29 6.65 -44.42
N GLY A 270 12.42 6.69 -45.14
CA GLY A 270 12.51 6.27 -46.54
C GLY A 270 11.86 7.24 -47.53
N LEU A 271 11.38 8.40 -47.05
CA LEU A 271 10.82 9.48 -47.87
C LEU A 271 11.91 10.55 -48.05
N GLY A 272 12.20 10.95 -49.30
CA GLY A 272 13.19 12.00 -49.54
C GLY A 272 12.72 13.36 -49.03
N SER A 273 13.52 14.04 -48.22
CA SER A 273 13.19 15.39 -47.76
C SER A 273 13.53 16.43 -48.82
N SER A 274 12.65 17.42 -48.95
CA SER A 274 12.87 18.63 -49.74
C SER A 274 13.50 19.77 -48.92
N GLN A 275 13.92 19.51 -47.67
CA GLN A 275 14.46 20.50 -46.74
C GLN A 275 16.00 20.41 -46.64
N PRO A 276 16.70 21.55 -46.44
CA PRO A 276 18.16 21.59 -46.29
C PRO A 276 18.64 20.90 -45.00
N GLU A 277 19.87 20.36 -45.00
CA GLU A 277 20.49 19.61 -43.88
C GLU A 277 20.54 20.37 -42.53
N THR A 278 20.38 21.69 -42.53
CA THR A 278 20.35 22.56 -41.33
C THR A 278 19.00 22.58 -40.60
N SER A 279 17.96 21.93 -41.13
CA SER A 279 16.60 21.96 -40.59
C SER A 279 16.17 20.66 -39.88
N GLU A 280 17.07 19.70 -39.66
CA GLU A 280 16.71 18.42 -39.04
C GLU A 280 16.56 18.50 -37.51
N PRO A 281 15.61 17.75 -36.91
CA PRO A 281 15.36 17.78 -35.47
C PRO A 281 16.51 17.14 -34.67
N PRO A 282 16.83 17.63 -33.47
CA PRO A 282 17.87 17.05 -32.62
C PRO A 282 17.50 15.61 -32.17
N THR A 283 18.51 14.81 -31.83
CA THR A 283 18.32 13.42 -31.35
C THR A 283 19.01 13.17 -30.01
N PRO A 284 18.58 13.85 -28.93
CA PRO A 284 19.23 13.80 -27.63
C PRO A 284 19.23 12.40 -26.97
N HIS A 285 18.17 11.60 -27.08
CA HIS A 285 18.13 10.26 -26.47
C HIS A 285 19.05 9.27 -27.20
N TYR A 286 19.09 9.29 -28.53
CA TYR A 286 20.05 8.52 -29.31
C TYR A 286 21.49 8.92 -28.95
N ASN A 287 21.75 10.22 -28.86
CA ASN A 287 23.06 10.76 -28.51
C ASN A 287 23.53 10.30 -27.12
N SER A 288 22.67 10.44 -26.11
CA SER A 288 22.90 9.96 -24.74
C SER A 288 23.12 8.45 -24.69
N SER A 289 22.39 7.68 -25.50
CA SER A 289 22.56 6.23 -25.59
C SER A 289 23.97 5.83 -26.05
N VAL A 290 24.53 6.52 -27.05
CA VAL A 290 25.88 6.21 -27.57
C VAL A 290 26.95 6.71 -26.59
N LEU A 291 26.79 7.91 -26.03
CA LEU A 291 27.69 8.44 -25.00
C LEU A 291 27.76 7.53 -23.77
N GLY A 292 26.62 6.97 -23.35
CA GLY A 292 26.53 6.05 -22.23
C GLY A 292 27.34 4.76 -22.39
N ASP A 293 27.72 4.36 -23.61
CA ASP A 293 28.61 3.22 -23.86
C ASP A 293 30.10 3.60 -23.87
N MET A 294 30.42 4.88 -24.07
CA MET A 294 31.80 5.37 -24.16
C MET A 294 32.43 5.68 -22.80
N LEU A 295 31.60 6.07 -21.83
CA LEU A 295 32.03 6.60 -20.53
C LEU A 295 32.09 5.62 -19.33
N PRO A 296 31.58 4.37 -19.36
CA PRO A 296 31.55 3.50 -18.17
C PRO A 296 32.91 3.32 -17.46
N ARG A 297 34.01 3.22 -18.20
CA ARG A 297 35.37 3.12 -17.63
C ARG A 297 35.77 4.38 -16.87
N ALA A 298 35.48 5.56 -17.43
CA ALA A 298 35.77 6.85 -16.79
C ALA A 298 34.89 7.04 -15.54
N HIS A 299 33.63 6.64 -15.60
CA HIS A 299 32.71 6.65 -14.45
C HIS A 299 33.20 5.76 -13.31
N LEU A 300 33.68 4.55 -13.62
CA LEU A 300 34.25 3.65 -12.61
C LEU A 300 35.51 4.26 -11.96
N GLN A 301 36.42 4.84 -12.75
CA GLN A 301 37.62 5.51 -12.23
C GLN A 301 37.25 6.66 -11.30
N PHE A 302 36.28 7.49 -11.69
CA PHE A 302 35.76 8.58 -10.86
C PHE A 302 35.18 8.06 -9.54
N LEU A 303 34.28 7.07 -9.59
CA LEU A 303 33.67 6.49 -8.39
C LEU A 303 34.71 5.81 -7.48
N THR A 304 35.72 5.16 -8.04
CA THR A 304 36.81 4.55 -7.27
C THR A 304 37.63 5.62 -6.54
N ALA A 305 37.94 6.73 -7.21
CA ALA A 305 38.68 7.84 -6.62
C ALA A 305 37.90 8.57 -5.51
N VAL A 306 36.57 8.65 -5.63
CA VAL A 306 35.72 9.20 -4.57
C VAL A 306 35.53 8.19 -3.43
N SER A 307 35.31 6.92 -3.74
CA SER A 307 35.15 5.86 -2.75
C SER A 307 36.41 5.67 -1.90
N SER A 308 37.61 5.91 -2.45
CA SER A 308 38.85 5.83 -1.66
C SER A 308 38.99 6.96 -0.63
N GLN A 309 38.23 8.05 -0.77
CA GLN A 309 38.25 9.19 0.15
C GLN A 309 37.27 9.03 1.33
N CYS A 310 36.26 8.16 1.21
CA CYS A 310 35.24 7.94 2.22
C CYS A 310 35.06 6.44 2.46
N THR A 311 35.49 5.96 3.64
CA THR A 311 35.45 4.53 3.99
C THR A 311 34.03 3.98 4.05
N ALA A 312 33.05 4.79 4.48
CA ALA A 312 31.65 4.41 4.56
C ALA A 312 30.89 4.50 3.22
N PHE A 313 31.56 4.86 2.12
CA PHE A 313 30.92 5.06 0.82
C PHE A 313 30.18 3.81 0.33
N ALA A 314 30.84 2.65 0.37
CA ALA A 314 30.27 1.41 -0.14
C ALA A 314 29.01 0.96 0.64
N GLU A 315 29.07 1.09 1.97
CA GLU A 315 27.97 0.80 2.88
C GLU A 315 26.81 1.80 2.69
N GLY A 316 27.09 3.10 2.57
CA GLY A 316 26.09 4.14 2.30
C GLY A 316 25.35 3.91 0.98
N VAL A 317 26.08 3.53 -0.09
CA VAL A 317 25.48 3.14 -1.37
C VAL A 317 24.63 1.88 -1.23
N ALA A 318 25.08 0.88 -0.47
CA ALA A 318 24.31 -0.35 -0.25
C ALA A 318 22.98 -0.06 0.45
N LEU A 319 22.97 0.78 1.48
CA LEU A 319 21.75 1.21 2.16
C LEU A 319 20.80 1.99 1.23
N LEU A 320 21.33 2.88 0.40
CA LEU A 320 20.51 3.62 -0.57
C LEU A 320 19.90 2.68 -1.63
N LYS A 321 20.65 1.66 -2.09
CA LYS A 321 20.13 0.63 -2.98
C LYS A 321 19.01 -0.18 -2.34
N VAL A 322 19.15 -0.55 -1.06
CA VAL A 322 18.08 -1.23 -0.32
C VAL A 322 16.84 -0.35 -0.25
N TRP A 323 17.00 0.93 0.11
CA TRP A 323 15.89 1.89 0.20
C TRP A 323 15.15 2.04 -1.14
N LEU A 324 15.88 2.18 -2.25
CA LEU A 324 15.31 2.27 -3.61
C LEU A 324 14.55 1.00 -3.99
N ARG A 325 15.12 -0.17 -3.67
CA ARG A 325 14.52 -1.47 -4.00
C ARG A 325 13.23 -1.75 -3.26
N GLN A 326 13.16 -1.40 -1.98
CA GLN A 326 11.92 -1.53 -1.21
C GLN A 326 10.78 -0.68 -1.80
N ARG A 327 11.07 0.31 -2.65
CA ARG A 327 10.10 1.18 -3.32
C ARG A 327 9.92 0.87 -4.81
N GLU A 328 10.54 -0.20 -5.32
CA GLU A 328 10.53 -0.58 -6.74
C GLU A 328 11.06 0.53 -7.68
N LEU A 329 12.05 1.32 -7.22
CA LEU A 329 12.63 2.45 -7.95
C LEU A 329 14.03 2.16 -8.51
N ASP A 330 14.63 1.01 -8.20
CA ASP A 330 16.02 0.67 -8.54
C ASP A 330 16.20 0.05 -9.94
N GLN A 331 15.13 -0.36 -10.62
CA GLN A 331 15.18 -1.14 -11.87
C GLN A 331 14.17 -0.67 -12.92
N GLY A 332 14.48 -0.95 -14.19
CA GLY A 332 13.64 -0.66 -15.35
C GLY A 332 14.02 0.64 -16.10
N ALA A 333 13.30 0.92 -17.17
CA ALA A 333 13.54 2.11 -17.99
C ALA A 333 13.27 3.40 -17.22
N GLY A 334 14.25 4.31 -17.21
CA GLY A 334 14.17 5.60 -16.51
C GLY A 334 14.21 5.51 -14.97
N CYS A 335 14.65 4.38 -14.42
CA CYS A 335 14.73 4.17 -12.97
C CYS A 335 15.80 5.03 -12.28
N PHE A 336 15.67 5.22 -10.96
CA PHE A 336 16.74 5.76 -10.13
C PHE A 336 17.68 4.61 -9.72
N SER A 337 18.51 4.17 -10.67
CA SER A 337 19.35 2.99 -10.50
C SER A 337 20.37 3.12 -9.36
N GLY A 338 20.88 1.98 -8.89
CA GLY A 338 21.97 1.96 -7.93
C GLY A 338 23.24 2.70 -8.40
N PHE A 339 23.47 2.82 -9.71
CA PHE A 339 24.54 3.64 -10.28
C PHE A 339 24.29 5.14 -10.08
N LEU A 340 23.07 5.61 -10.32
CA LEU A 340 22.67 6.99 -10.05
C LEU A 340 22.77 7.32 -8.56
N GLY A 341 22.40 6.38 -7.69
CA GLY A 341 22.61 6.50 -6.24
C GLY A 341 24.09 6.66 -5.86
N SER A 342 25.00 5.89 -6.47
CA SER A 342 26.45 6.06 -6.27
C SER A 342 26.97 7.41 -6.77
N MET A 343 26.50 7.86 -7.94
CA MET A 343 26.88 9.16 -8.49
C MET A 343 26.35 10.32 -7.67
N LEU A 344 25.12 10.21 -7.14
CA LEU A 344 24.55 11.20 -6.24
C LEU A 344 25.39 11.33 -4.97
N LEU A 345 25.74 10.20 -4.34
CA LEU A 345 26.56 10.25 -3.14
C LEU A 345 27.95 10.83 -3.43
N ALA A 346 28.53 10.49 -4.59
CA ALA A 346 29.78 11.08 -5.04
C ALA A 346 29.66 12.60 -5.28
N TYR A 347 28.54 13.07 -5.84
CA TYR A 347 28.24 14.49 -5.97
C TYR A 347 28.23 15.18 -4.61
N LEU A 348 27.48 14.66 -3.64
CA LEU A 348 27.35 15.24 -2.30
C LEU A 348 28.69 15.34 -1.56
N LEU A 349 29.56 14.34 -1.69
CA LEU A 349 30.92 14.36 -1.15
C LEU A 349 31.79 15.39 -1.88
N SER A 350 31.78 15.37 -3.22
CA SER A 350 32.62 16.25 -4.04
C SER A 350 32.25 17.72 -3.97
N SER A 351 31.00 18.02 -3.59
CA SER A 351 30.46 19.37 -3.36
C SER A 351 30.51 19.79 -1.89
N HIS A 352 31.14 18.99 -1.01
CA HIS A 352 31.24 19.24 0.42
C HIS A 352 29.88 19.45 1.14
N ARG A 353 28.79 18.88 0.60
CA ARG A 353 27.48 18.86 1.27
C ARG A 353 27.43 17.77 2.35
N VAL A 354 28.34 16.82 2.26
CA VAL A 354 28.51 15.67 3.16
C VAL A 354 30.00 15.52 3.46
N SER A 355 30.36 15.14 4.69
CA SER A 355 31.75 14.95 5.11
C SER A 355 32.23 13.51 4.85
N ASN A 356 33.52 13.35 4.53
CA ASN A 356 34.17 12.06 4.35
C ASN A 356 34.23 11.20 5.64
N THR A 357 34.00 11.83 6.80
CA THR A 357 34.00 11.17 8.13
C THR A 357 32.63 10.65 8.57
N MET A 358 31.57 10.90 7.79
CA MET A 358 30.21 10.48 8.13
C MET A 358 30.02 8.96 8.05
N THR A 359 29.15 8.44 8.92
CA THR A 359 28.72 7.04 8.92
C THR A 359 27.77 6.72 7.76
N ALA A 360 27.64 5.44 7.39
CA ALA A 360 26.74 5.01 6.31
C ALA A 360 25.28 5.47 6.51
N TYR A 361 24.79 5.49 7.77
CA TYR A 361 23.49 6.03 8.13
C TYR A 361 23.36 7.52 7.79
N GLN A 362 24.34 8.32 8.22
CA GLN A 362 24.35 9.77 7.96
C GLN A 362 24.43 10.04 6.44
N LEU A 363 25.19 9.24 5.70
CA LEU A 363 25.25 9.31 4.23
C LEU A 363 23.87 9.05 3.60
N LEU A 364 23.16 8.01 4.04
CA LEU A 364 21.79 7.71 3.59
C LEU A 364 20.85 8.89 3.92
N ARG A 365 20.79 9.30 5.19
CA ARG A 365 19.88 10.35 5.66
C ARG A 365 20.10 11.67 4.92
N ASN A 366 21.35 12.08 4.71
CA ASN A 366 21.68 13.29 3.96
C ASN A 366 21.36 13.17 2.46
N SER A 367 21.51 11.97 1.88
CA SER A 367 21.09 11.72 0.49
C SER A 367 19.58 11.88 0.33
N LEU A 368 18.79 11.38 1.27
CA LEU A 368 17.34 11.52 1.27
C LEU A 368 16.92 12.97 1.51
N HIS A 369 17.58 13.68 2.42
CA HIS A 369 17.36 15.10 2.63
C HIS A 369 17.63 15.92 1.36
N PHE A 370 18.69 15.60 0.63
CA PHE A 370 18.97 16.23 -0.66
C PHE A 370 17.86 15.94 -1.69
N LEU A 371 17.45 14.69 -1.83
CA LEU A 371 16.40 14.27 -2.77
C LEU A 371 15.03 14.90 -2.44
N ALA A 372 14.72 15.05 -1.15
CA ALA A 372 13.47 15.65 -0.69
C ALA A 372 13.38 17.15 -1.04
N LEU A 373 14.49 17.90 -0.93
CA LEU A 373 14.50 19.35 -1.11
C LEU A 373 14.88 19.82 -2.52
N THR A 374 15.72 19.07 -3.23
CA THR A 374 16.27 19.51 -4.51
C THR A 374 15.39 19.03 -5.65
N ASP A 375 14.98 19.95 -6.52
CA ASP A 375 14.20 19.58 -7.70
C ASP A 375 15.05 19.51 -8.97
N LEU A 376 15.43 18.30 -9.39
CA LEU A 376 16.25 18.10 -10.60
C LEU A 376 15.48 18.31 -11.91
N THR A 377 14.15 18.49 -11.87
CA THR A 377 13.37 18.88 -13.06
C THR A 377 13.50 20.35 -13.40
N GLU A 378 13.94 21.18 -12.43
CA GLU A 378 14.13 22.62 -12.61
C GLU A 378 15.61 23.01 -12.42
N ASN A 379 16.22 22.51 -11.34
CA ASN A 379 17.58 22.83 -10.92
C ASN A 379 18.49 21.61 -11.11
N GLY A 380 18.87 21.37 -12.36
CA GLY A 380 19.78 20.28 -12.72
C GLY A 380 21.14 20.42 -12.06
N ILE A 381 21.79 19.28 -11.78
CA ILE A 381 23.11 19.23 -11.14
C ILE A 381 24.17 18.66 -12.08
N THR A 382 25.44 18.96 -11.80
CA THR A 382 26.58 18.48 -12.59
C THR A 382 27.75 18.05 -11.70
N LEU A 383 28.43 16.98 -12.10
CA LEU A 383 29.68 16.50 -11.52
C LEU A 383 30.93 17.07 -12.22
N ALA A 384 30.78 17.75 -13.36
CA ALA A 384 31.90 18.24 -14.14
C ALA A 384 32.60 19.43 -13.46
N LYS A 385 33.88 19.26 -13.13
CA LYS A 385 34.74 20.33 -12.58
C LYS A 385 35.60 20.91 -13.70
N GLY A 386 35.11 21.98 -14.34
CA GLY A 386 35.77 22.61 -15.49
C GLY A 386 35.53 21.87 -16.80
N PRO A 387 34.27 21.84 -17.30
CA PRO A 387 33.94 21.19 -18.56
C PRO A 387 34.72 21.81 -19.73
N ASP A 388 35.00 21.02 -20.77
CA ASP A 388 35.61 21.53 -21.99
C ASP A 388 34.66 22.49 -22.73
N SER A 389 35.20 23.33 -23.62
CA SER A 389 34.41 24.35 -24.33
C SER A 389 33.33 23.78 -25.27
N THR A 390 33.29 22.46 -25.47
CA THR A 390 32.31 21.77 -26.30
C THR A 390 31.21 21.07 -25.51
N ALA A 391 31.28 21.08 -24.18
CA ALA A 391 30.26 20.52 -23.31
C ALA A 391 28.96 21.34 -23.34
N PRO A 392 27.78 20.71 -23.31
CA PRO A 392 26.51 21.41 -23.19
C PRO A 392 26.36 22.11 -21.84
N SER A 393 25.70 23.26 -21.83
CA SER A 393 25.26 23.92 -20.61
C SER A 393 24.06 23.19 -19.96
N LEU A 394 23.83 23.43 -18.67
CA LEU A 394 22.67 22.88 -17.96
C LEU A 394 21.33 23.33 -18.59
N ALA A 395 21.26 24.56 -19.11
CA ALA A 395 20.09 25.06 -19.81
C ALA A 395 19.82 24.27 -21.09
N GLU A 396 20.86 23.91 -21.85
CA GLU A 396 20.72 23.10 -23.06
C GLU A 396 20.29 21.67 -22.77
N PHE A 397 20.71 21.09 -21.63
CA PHE A 397 20.20 19.80 -21.17
C PHE A 397 18.71 19.87 -20.79
N HIS A 398 18.28 20.91 -20.09
CA HIS A 398 16.87 21.09 -19.70
C HIS A 398 15.94 21.34 -20.88
N THR A 399 16.44 21.89 -21.98
CA THR A 399 15.67 21.98 -23.24
C THR A 399 15.39 20.60 -23.83
N ALA A 400 16.25 19.61 -23.57
CA ALA A 400 16.17 18.27 -24.16
C ALA A 400 15.62 17.18 -23.24
N PHE A 401 15.73 17.33 -21.91
CA PHE A 401 15.39 16.28 -20.94
C PHE A 401 14.57 16.82 -19.77
N GLN A 402 13.70 15.99 -19.21
CA GLN A 402 12.84 16.37 -18.06
C GLN A 402 13.59 16.40 -16.72
N VAL A 403 14.69 15.65 -16.59
CA VAL A 403 15.49 15.55 -15.36
C VAL A 403 16.96 15.63 -15.74
N VAL A 404 17.73 16.49 -15.09
CA VAL A 404 19.13 16.75 -15.46
C VAL A 404 20.09 16.41 -14.31
N PHE A 405 20.90 15.37 -14.53
CA PHE A 405 22.07 15.04 -13.71
C PHE A 405 23.25 14.71 -14.63
N VAL A 406 24.14 15.69 -14.78
CA VAL A 406 25.28 15.61 -15.70
C VAL A 406 26.46 14.89 -15.06
N ASP A 407 27.07 14.00 -15.83
CA ASP A 407 28.19 13.16 -15.43
C ASP A 407 29.51 13.97 -15.25
N PRO A 408 30.58 13.34 -14.73
CA PRO A 408 31.88 14.01 -14.55
C PRO A 408 32.52 14.53 -15.85
N SER A 409 32.18 13.97 -17.01
CA SER A 409 32.68 14.46 -18.30
C SER A 409 32.07 15.79 -18.75
N GLY A 410 30.85 16.10 -18.26
CA GLY A 410 30.08 17.25 -18.70
C GLY A 410 29.22 17.01 -19.95
N HIS A 411 29.38 15.88 -20.64
CA HIS A 411 28.69 15.62 -21.93
C HIS A 411 27.44 14.75 -21.81
N LEU A 412 27.31 13.95 -20.75
CA LEU A 412 26.21 12.99 -20.61
C LEU A 412 25.26 13.38 -19.49
N ASN A 413 23.97 13.50 -19.81
CA ASN A 413 22.92 13.47 -18.80
C ASN A 413 22.62 12.01 -18.43
N MET A 414 22.94 11.62 -17.20
CA MET A 414 22.73 10.25 -16.70
C MET A 414 21.24 9.96 -16.47
N CYS A 415 20.40 11.00 -16.36
CA CYS A 415 18.95 10.92 -16.20
C CYS A 415 18.19 11.06 -17.52
N ALA A 416 18.84 10.85 -18.68
CA ALA A 416 18.24 11.11 -19.99
C ALA A 416 16.85 10.46 -20.19
N ASP A 417 16.66 9.21 -19.75
CA ASP A 417 15.39 8.48 -19.91
C ASP A 417 14.45 8.59 -18.68
N MET A 418 14.83 9.35 -17.65
CA MET A 418 14.03 9.51 -16.44
C MET A 418 12.93 10.55 -16.65
N THR A 419 11.69 10.16 -16.37
CA THR A 419 10.56 11.08 -16.44
C THR A 419 10.52 11.99 -15.22
N ALA A 420 9.90 13.16 -15.37
CA ALA A 420 9.63 14.05 -14.24
C ALA A 420 8.81 13.33 -13.15
N CYS A 421 7.83 12.52 -13.53
CA CYS A 421 7.02 11.74 -12.58
C CYS A 421 7.86 10.76 -11.75
N THR A 422 8.80 10.04 -12.35
CA THR A 422 9.70 9.13 -11.61
C THR A 422 10.56 9.91 -10.60
N TYR A 423 11.14 11.05 -11.00
CA TYR A 423 11.92 11.87 -10.07
C TYR A 423 11.06 12.44 -8.93
N LYS A 424 9.86 12.93 -9.24
CA LYS A 424 8.90 13.40 -8.22
C LYS A 424 8.47 12.27 -7.28
N GLN A 425 8.38 11.04 -7.75
CA GLN A 425 8.14 9.87 -6.89
C GLN A 425 9.32 9.63 -5.93
N VAL A 426 10.56 9.68 -6.41
CA VAL A 426 11.77 9.59 -5.56
C VAL A 426 11.78 10.70 -4.51
N GLN A 427 11.49 11.94 -4.91
CA GLN A 427 11.41 13.11 -4.03
C GLN A 427 10.32 12.95 -2.96
N HIS A 428 9.12 12.51 -3.36
CA HIS A 428 8.01 12.26 -2.44
C HIS A 428 8.37 11.17 -1.41
N GLU A 429 8.91 10.05 -1.87
CA GLU A 429 9.34 8.95 -1.01
C GLU A 429 10.48 9.35 -0.06
N ALA A 430 11.42 10.18 -0.51
CA ALA A 430 12.49 10.71 0.32
C ALA A 430 11.93 11.61 1.43
N SER A 431 10.99 12.50 1.10
CA SER A 431 10.31 13.37 2.06
C SER A 431 9.53 12.58 3.11
N LEU A 432 8.73 11.59 2.69
CA LEU A 432 8.03 10.69 3.62
C LEU A 432 8.99 9.92 4.52
N SER A 433 10.09 9.43 3.95
CA SER A 433 11.05 8.64 4.72
C SER A 433 11.69 9.48 5.84
N LEU A 434 12.00 10.76 5.59
CA LEU A 434 12.51 11.67 6.63
C LEU A 434 11.48 11.91 7.74
N GLN A 435 10.21 12.10 7.40
CA GLN A 435 9.13 12.25 8.38
C GLN A 435 9.04 11.02 9.30
N PHE A 436 9.15 9.81 8.75
CA PHE A 436 9.13 8.57 9.54
C PHE A 436 10.40 8.34 10.36
N TRP A 437 11.54 8.85 9.92
CA TRP A 437 12.78 8.81 10.72
C TRP A 437 12.74 9.75 11.92
N ASP A 438 11.99 10.85 11.82
CA ASP A 438 11.87 11.87 12.86
C ASP A 438 10.73 11.56 13.85
N ASP A 439 9.87 10.59 13.54
CA ASP A 439 8.78 10.13 14.41
C ASP A 439 9.28 9.04 15.39
N PRO A 440 9.35 9.33 16.71
CA PRO A 440 9.82 8.37 17.71
C PRO A 440 8.84 7.21 17.96
N THR A 441 7.61 7.29 17.44
CA THR A 441 6.58 6.26 17.61
C THR A 441 6.61 5.19 16.53
N VAL A 442 7.40 5.40 15.47
CA VAL A 442 7.50 4.51 14.31
C VAL A 442 8.84 3.77 14.33
N ASP A 443 8.82 2.48 14.01
CA ASP A 443 10.05 1.74 13.69
C ASP A 443 10.52 2.12 12.28
N GLY A 444 11.23 3.24 12.17
CA GLY A 444 11.75 3.76 10.91
C GLY A 444 12.70 2.78 10.20
N PHE A 445 13.43 1.95 10.93
CA PHE A 445 14.32 0.96 10.30
C PHE A 445 13.50 -0.09 9.54
N HIS A 446 12.55 -0.73 10.22
CA HIS A 446 11.72 -1.76 9.63
C HIS A 446 10.85 -1.20 8.49
N ALA A 447 10.21 -0.05 8.74
CA ALA A 447 9.34 0.59 7.76
C ALA A 447 10.09 0.95 6.46
N LEU A 448 11.34 1.42 6.55
CA LEU A 448 12.03 2.03 5.40
C LEU A 448 12.97 1.10 4.66
N LEU A 449 13.55 0.11 5.35
CA LEU A 449 14.57 -0.80 4.79
C LEU A 449 14.11 -2.27 4.71
N MET A 450 13.09 -2.66 5.47
CA MET A 450 12.62 -4.05 5.53
C MET A 450 11.25 -4.28 4.88
N THR A 451 10.44 -3.24 4.68
CA THR A 451 9.06 -3.35 4.18
C THR A 451 8.97 -3.03 2.69
N PRO A 452 8.60 -3.99 1.82
CA PRO A 452 8.37 -3.74 0.40
C PRO A 452 7.10 -2.90 0.15
N LYS A 453 7.18 -1.93 -0.76
CA LYS A 453 6.10 -1.00 -1.13
C LYS A 453 5.70 -1.15 -2.61
N PRO A 454 5.05 -2.26 -2.99
CA PRO A 454 4.60 -2.45 -4.36
C PRO A 454 3.56 -1.40 -4.76
N MET A 455 3.51 -1.04 -6.05
CA MET A 455 2.61 0.00 -6.57
C MET A 455 1.15 -0.15 -6.12
N ILE A 456 0.62 -1.37 -6.10
CA ILE A 456 -0.79 -1.67 -5.75
C ILE A 456 -1.13 -1.39 -4.27
N ARG A 457 -0.12 -1.37 -3.39
CA ARG A 457 -0.27 -1.00 -1.97
C ARG A 457 0.13 0.45 -1.69
N THR A 458 0.89 1.07 -2.58
CA THR A 458 1.33 2.46 -2.44
C THR A 458 0.32 3.46 -3.01
N SER A 459 -0.25 3.16 -4.18
CA SER A 459 -1.20 4.03 -4.88
C SER A 459 -2.64 3.74 -4.45
N ASP A 460 -3.46 4.78 -4.33
CA ASP A 460 -4.88 4.62 -3.98
C ASP A 460 -5.65 4.00 -5.13
N HIS A 461 -5.43 4.49 -6.35
CA HIS A 461 -6.03 3.97 -7.57
C HIS A 461 -4.92 3.59 -8.56
N VAL A 462 -5.07 2.45 -9.22
CA VAL A 462 -4.16 2.00 -10.28
C VAL A 462 -4.96 1.75 -11.55
N PHE A 463 -4.42 2.14 -12.69
CA PHE A 463 -4.95 1.75 -14.00
C PHE A 463 -3.83 1.28 -14.91
N GLN A 464 -4.17 0.49 -15.92
CA GLN A 464 -3.22 -0.10 -16.85
C GLN A 464 -3.61 0.20 -18.29
N LEU A 465 -2.63 0.62 -19.09
CA LEU A 465 -2.74 0.67 -20.53
C LEU A 465 -2.38 -0.70 -21.11
N CYS A 466 -3.41 -1.38 -21.60
CA CYS A 466 -3.32 -2.65 -22.31
C CYS A 466 -3.09 -2.39 -23.81
N GLU A 467 -2.65 -3.42 -24.54
CA GLU A 467 -2.45 -3.35 -25.99
C GLU A 467 -1.56 -2.20 -26.48
N LEU A 468 -0.34 -2.10 -25.93
CA LEU A 468 0.61 -0.99 -26.17
C LEU A 468 0.94 -0.71 -27.65
N VAL A 469 0.63 -1.63 -28.57
CA VAL A 469 0.77 -1.38 -30.02
C VAL A 469 -0.14 -0.26 -30.52
N LYS A 470 -1.28 -0.03 -29.87
CA LYS A 470 -2.17 1.09 -30.21
C LYS A 470 -1.53 2.46 -29.90
N LEU A 471 -0.46 2.53 -29.10
CA LEU A 471 0.32 3.76 -28.91
C LEU A 471 0.97 4.25 -30.21
N GLN A 472 1.09 3.40 -31.24
CA GLN A 472 1.49 3.86 -32.57
C GLN A 472 0.53 4.92 -33.14
N SER A 473 -0.78 4.74 -32.94
CA SER A 473 -1.78 5.74 -33.36
C SER A 473 -1.69 7.02 -32.53
N CYS A 474 -1.39 6.88 -31.23
CA CYS A 474 -1.12 8.02 -30.34
C CYS A 474 0.05 8.88 -30.86
N CYS A 475 1.19 8.26 -31.20
CA CYS A 475 2.33 8.99 -31.77
C CYS A 475 1.97 9.73 -33.07
N LYS A 476 1.10 9.15 -33.91
CA LYS A 476 0.62 9.82 -35.14
C LYS A 476 -0.28 11.01 -34.82
N LYS A 477 -1.25 10.85 -33.91
CA LYS A 477 -2.18 11.92 -33.51
C LYS A 477 -1.48 13.10 -32.88
N LEU A 478 -0.44 12.84 -32.09
CA LEU A 478 0.38 13.85 -31.42
C LEU A 478 1.54 14.38 -32.29
N ASN A 479 1.67 13.94 -33.55
CA ASN A 479 2.74 14.35 -34.48
C ASN A 479 4.18 14.09 -33.96
N LEU A 480 4.41 13.00 -33.23
CA LEU A 480 5.67 12.70 -32.51
C LEU A 480 6.71 11.98 -33.38
N LEU A 481 6.84 12.32 -34.66
CA LEU A 481 7.77 11.62 -35.57
C LEU A 481 9.23 11.83 -35.15
N SER A 482 9.59 13.05 -34.76
CA SER A 482 10.94 13.41 -34.30
C SER A 482 11.37 12.62 -33.07
N GLU A 483 10.51 12.56 -32.06
CA GLU A 483 10.74 11.87 -30.80
C GLU A 483 10.75 10.35 -31.02
N LEU A 484 9.92 9.85 -31.94
CA LEU A 484 9.92 8.45 -32.33
C LEU A 484 11.23 8.06 -33.02
N MET A 485 11.79 8.94 -33.85
CA MET A 485 13.10 8.73 -34.47
C MET A 485 14.21 8.68 -33.41
N ASP A 486 14.19 9.60 -32.46
CA ASP A 486 15.17 9.67 -31.37
C ASP A 486 15.14 8.42 -30.48
N HIS A 487 13.94 7.96 -30.12
CA HIS A 487 13.73 6.69 -29.41
C HIS A 487 13.76 5.45 -30.33
N SER A 488 14.18 5.59 -31.57
CA SER A 488 14.39 4.48 -32.51
C SER A 488 13.18 3.57 -32.70
N GLY A 489 11.99 4.16 -32.77
CA GLY A 489 10.72 3.48 -33.01
C GLY A 489 10.01 2.96 -31.76
N ASN A 490 10.49 3.31 -30.55
CA ASN A 490 9.87 2.87 -29.31
C ASN A 490 8.64 3.73 -28.93
N TYR A 491 7.45 3.33 -29.40
CA TYR A 491 6.20 4.05 -29.15
C TYR A 491 5.89 4.29 -27.66
N VAL A 492 6.34 3.40 -26.77
CA VAL A 492 6.06 3.52 -25.33
C VAL A 492 6.85 4.69 -24.73
N LEU A 493 8.17 4.70 -24.94
CA LEU A 493 9.02 5.79 -24.42
C LEU A 493 8.70 7.13 -25.09
N THR A 494 8.32 7.11 -26.37
CA THR A 494 7.92 8.32 -27.10
C THR A 494 6.61 8.92 -26.58
N ALA A 495 5.56 8.11 -26.37
CA ALA A 495 4.24 8.62 -25.99
C ALA A 495 4.12 8.91 -24.48
N LEU A 496 4.91 8.23 -23.64
CA LEU A 496 4.77 8.27 -22.19
C LEU A 496 4.87 9.68 -21.58
N PRO A 497 5.89 10.52 -21.91
CA PRO A 497 5.99 11.87 -21.35
C PRO A 497 4.75 12.75 -21.65
N PHE A 498 4.18 12.60 -22.84
CA PHE A 498 2.98 13.33 -23.25
C PHE A 498 1.73 12.84 -22.52
N ILE A 499 1.60 11.52 -22.34
CA ILE A 499 0.51 10.93 -21.55
C ILE A 499 0.60 11.40 -20.10
N LEU A 500 1.78 11.38 -19.48
CA LEU A 500 1.98 11.84 -18.11
C LEU A 500 1.62 13.33 -17.95
N SER A 501 2.10 14.18 -18.85
CA SER A 501 1.79 15.62 -18.86
C SER A 501 0.29 15.89 -19.04
N LEU A 502 -0.35 15.18 -19.98
CA LEU A 502 -1.79 15.27 -20.20
C LEU A 502 -2.58 14.88 -18.94
N LEU A 503 -2.23 13.76 -18.32
CA LEU A 503 -2.90 13.27 -17.12
C LEU A 503 -2.65 14.19 -15.93
N GLN A 504 -1.44 14.71 -15.74
CA GLN A 504 -1.12 15.64 -14.67
C GLN A 504 -1.90 16.95 -14.82
N ARG A 505 -1.99 17.49 -16.04
CA ARG A 505 -2.80 18.69 -16.34
C ARG A 505 -4.29 18.44 -16.14
N GLY A 506 -4.79 17.28 -16.57
CA GLY A 506 -6.22 16.96 -16.51
C GLY A 506 -6.74 16.54 -15.13
N LEU A 507 -5.96 15.74 -14.39
CA LEU A 507 -6.31 15.34 -13.02
C LEU A 507 -6.08 16.50 -12.03
N GLY A 508 -5.12 17.38 -12.31
CA GLY A 508 -4.87 18.59 -11.53
C GLY A 508 -4.70 18.30 -10.04
N GLN A 509 -5.40 19.06 -9.20
CA GLN A 509 -5.31 18.99 -7.75
C GLN A 509 -5.99 17.74 -7.12
N ARG A 510 -6.64 16.89 -7.93
CA ARG A 510 -7.24 15.62 -7.49
C ARG A 510 -6.20 14.57 -7.12
N VAL A 511 -4.98 14.71 -7.62
CA VAL A 511 -3.89 13.75 -7.43
C VAL A 511 -2.72 14.49 -6.78
N ARG A 512 -2.19 13.93 -5.70
CA ARG A 512 -0.98 14.39 -5.01
C ARG A 512 0.28 13.94 -5.73
N LEU A 513 0.27 12.71 -6.26
CA LEU A 513 1.38 12.13 -7.01
C LEU A 513 0.85 11.19 -8.10
N LEU A 514 1.32 11.39 -9.33
CA LEU A 514 1.14 10.48 -10.46
C LEU A 514 2.42 9.66 -10.63
N THR A 515 2.30 8.34 -10.59
CA THR A 515 3.40 7.39 -10.76
C THR A 515 3.12 6.47 -11.95
N HIS A 516 4.15 5.83 -12.48
CA HIS A 516 4.02 4.81 -13.52
C HIS A 516 4.98 3.65 -13.29
N SER A 517 4.63 2.47 -13.76
CA SER A 517 5.50 1.30 -13.67
C SER A 517 6.76 1.55 -14.49
N LEU A 518 7.91 1.23 -13.90
CA LEU A 518 9.18 1.18 -14.59
C LEU A 518 9.23 -0.14 -15.36
N THR A 519 9.21 -0.08 -16.70
CA THR A 519 9.16 -1.29 -17.50
C THR A 519 10.45 -2.10 -17.27
N PRO A 520 10.36 -3.36 -16.82
CA PRO A 520 11.55 -4.17 -16.56
C PRO A 520 12.31 -4.42 -17.86
N ASP A 521 13.61 -4.66 -17.72
CA ASP A 521 14.46 -4.98 -18.86
C ASP A 521 13.97 -6.28 -19.51
N PRO A 522 13.57 -6.28 -20.80
CA PRO A 522 13.08 -7.49 -21.43
C PRO A 522 14.19 -8.53 -21.47
N GLU A 523 13.86 -9.80 -21.23
CA GLU A 523 14.81 -10.90 -21.37
C GLU A 523 14.26 -11.98 -22.30
N TRP A 524 15.08 -12.43 -23.25
CA TRP A 524 14.69 -13.49 -24.19
C TRP A 524 15.85 -14.41 -24.54
N PRO A 525 15.59 -15.67 -24.95
CA PRO A 525 16.64 -16.60 -25.36
C PRO A 525 17.43 -16.08 -26.58
N VAL A 526 18.72 -16.44 -26.68
CA VAL A 526 19.58 -15.98 -27.79
C VAL A 526 19.18 -16.54 -29.15
N GLU A 527 18.40 -17.63 -29.16
CA GLU A 527 17.86 -18.29 -30.36
C GLU A 527 16.56 -17.63 -30.85
N SER A 528 15.99 -16.71 -30.08
CA SER A 528 14.73 -16.03 -30.38
C SER A 528 14.95 -14.63 -30.93
N GLU A 529 14.06 -14.17 -31.82
CA GLU A 529 14.09 -12.79 -32.30
C GLU A 529 13.81 -11.79 -31.17
N ALA A 530 14.39 -10.59 -31.29
CA ALA A 530 14.15 -9.51 -30.35
C ALA A 530 12.64 -9.22 -30.19
N PRO A 531 12.11 -9.12 -28.95
CA PRO A 531 10.69 -8.93 -28.70
C PRO A 531 10.12 -7.69 -29.39
N LYS A 532 9.01 -7.88 -30.12
CA LYS A 532 8.24 -6.77 -30.70
C LYS A 532 7.36 -6.11 -29.62
N HIS A 533 6.87 -4.90 -29.88
CA HIS A 533 6.00 -4.17 -28.95
C HIS A 533 4.74 -4.92 -28.50
N LYS A 534 4.21 -5.84 -29.32
CA LYS A 534 3.06 -6.71 -28.95
C LYS A 534 3.33 -7.60 -27.74
N ALA A 535 4.60 -7.91 -27.47
CA ALA A 535 5.01 -8.82 -26.42
C ALA A 535 5.33 -8.11 -25.09
N GLN A 536 5.14 -6.79 -25.00
CA GLN A 536 5.44 -6.03 -23.78
C GLN A 536 4.26 -6.10 -22.78
N PRO A 537 4.55 -6.18 -21.47
CA PRO A 537 3.53 -6.16 -20.43
C PRO A 537 2.76 -4.83 -20.43
N PRO A 538 1.54 -4.78 -19.87
CA PRO A 538 0.77 -3.56 -19.77
C PRO A 538 1.52 -2.49 -18.95
N LEU A 539 1.34 -1.22 -19.32
CA LEU A 539 1.94 -0.10 -18.60
C LEU A 539 0.99 0.33 -17.47
N SER A 540 1.44 0.25 -16.23
CA SER A 540 0.63 0.59 -15.06
C SER A 540 0.87 2.02 -14.60
N PHE A 541 -0.15 2.67 -14.09
CA PHE A 541 -0.13 4.04 -13.58
C PHE A 541 -0.78 4.06 -12.21
N GLY A 542 -0.08 4.65 -11.23
CA GLY A 542 -0.55 4.78 -9.86
C GLY A 542 -0.93 6.21 -9.53
N LEU A 543 -2.09 6.40 -8.92
CA LEU A 543 -2.62 7.68 -8.48
C LEU A 543 -2.64 7.71 -6.95
N LEU A 544 -1.88 8.62 -6.36
CA LEU A 544 -2.06 9.01 -4.96
C LEU A 544 -3.06 10.16 -4.90
N LEU A 545 -4.24 9.92 -4.36
CA LEU A 545 -5.36 10.85 -4.45
C LEU A 545 -5.31 11.95 -3.39
N ASN A 546 -5.89 13.09 -3.72
CA ASN A 546 -6.22 14.12 -2.75
C ASN A 546 -7.68 13.91 -2.27
N PRO A 547 -7.92 13.45 -1.03
CA PRO A 547 -9.26 13.04 -0.58
C PRO A 547 -10.30 14.17 -0.65
N GLU A 548 -9.89 15.42 -0.52
CA GLU A 548 -10.78 16.59 -0.56
C GLU A 548 -11.39 16.85 -1.93
N GLN A 549 -10.67 16.51 -3.00
CA GLN A 549 -11.03 16.90 -4.37
C GLN A 549 -11.24 15.72 -5.32
N ALA A 550 -10.65 14.55 -5.03
CA ALA A 550 -10.68 13.39 -5.91
C ALA A 550 -12.09 12.97 -6.30
N ALA A 551 -13.04 13.04 -5.35
CA ALA A 551 -14.44 12.67 -5.54
C ALA A 551 -15.34 13.79 -6.08
N SER A 552 -14.81 14.98 -6.40
CA SER A 552 -15.62 16.08 -6.92
C SER A 552 -16.19 15.75 -8.29
N VAL A 553 -17.51 15.84 -8.46
CA VAL A 553 -18.16 15.64 -9.77
C VAL A 553 -18.08 16.88 -10.67
N LEU A 554 -17.72 18.03 -10.11
CA LEU A 554 -17.70 19.29 -10.84
C LEU A 554 -16.27 19.80 -10.94
N GLU A 555 -15.81 20.03 -12.16
CA GLU A 555 -14.57 20.73 -12.46
C GLU A 555 -14.90 22.18 -12.80
N ARG A 556 -14.50 23.11 -11.94
CA ARG A 556 -14.72 24.54 -12.18
C ARG A 556 -13.52 25.11 -12.94
N GLY A 557 -13.77 25.57 -14.16
CA GLY A 557 -12.79 26.22 -15.00
C GLY A 557 -12.67 27.73 -14.75
N PRO A 558 -11.86 28.43 -15.58
CA PRO A 558 -11.71 29.88 -15.51
C PRO A 558 -12.98 30.63 -15.99
N PRO A 559 -13.09 31.94 -15.67
CA PRO A 559 -14.13 32.81 -16.21
C PRO A 559 -14.22 32.74 -17.74
N ALA A 560 -15.45 32.78 -18.28
CA ALA A 560 -15.72 32.58 -19.70
C ALA A 560 -15.02 33.59 -20.63
N ASP A 561 -14.75 34.78 -20.12
CA ASP A 561 -14.06 35.90 -20.77
C ASP A 561 -12.53 35.83 -20.66
N SER A 562 -11.99 34.89 -19.86
CA SER A 562 -10.56 34.72 -19.69
C SER A 562 -9.93 34.02 -20.90
N PRO A 563 -8.69 34.40 -21.33
CA PRO A 563 -7.97 33.64 -22.35
C PRO A 563 -7.72 32.18 -21.96
N LYS A 564 -7.65 31.88 -20.65
CA LYS A 564 -7.51 30.51 -20.13
C LYS A 564 -8.74 29.63 -20.39
N ALA A 565 -9.90 30.21 -20.70
CA ALA A 565 -11.12 29.47 -21.04
C ALA A 565 -10.96 28.70 -22.36
N GLU A 566 -10.20 29.23 -23.32
CA GLU A 566 -9.90 28.52 -24.56
C GLU A 566 -9.06 27.26 -24.30
N GLU A 567 -8.01 27.36 -23.48
CA GLU A 567 -7.20 26.21 -23.08
C GLU A 567 -8.04 25.14 -22.35
N PHE A 568 -8.98 25.57 -21.50
CA PHE A 568 -9.89 24.67 -20.80
C PHE A 568 -10.85 23.97 -21.79
N ARG A 569 -11.44 24.70 -22.74
CA ARG A 569 -12.30 24.12 -23.79
C ARG A 569 -11.52 23.15 -24.68
N GLN A 570 -10.26 23.45 -25.01
CA GLN A 570 -9.41 22.54 -25.78
C GLN A 570 -9.06 21.27 -25.00
N LEU A 571 -8.79 21.39 -23.70
CA LEU A 571 -8.48 20.24 -22.84
C LEU A 571 -9.67 19.28 -22.73
N TRP A 572 -10.88 19.80 -22.53
CA TRP A 572 -12.07 18.99 -22.26
C TRP A 572 -12.93 18.68 -23.48
N GLY A 573 -12.75 19.41 -24.58
CA GLY A 573 -13.49 19.24 -25.82
C GLY A 573 -14.98 19.40 -25.61
N SER A 574 -15.76 18.41 -26.08
CA SER A 574 -17.23 18.44 -26.03
C SER A 574 -17.82 18.34 -24.62
N ARG A 575 -17.00 18.11 -23.58
CA ARG A 575 -17.45 18.07 -22.18
C ARG A 575 -17.42 19.43 -21.49
N SER A 576 -16.79 20.46 -22.09
CA SER A 576 -16.78 21.81 -21.53
C SER A 576 -18.10 22.52 -21.80
N GLU A 577 -18.70 23.10 -20.77
CA GLU A 577 -19.92 23.89 -20.87
C GLU A 577 -19.84 25.16 -20.01
N LEU A 578 -20.56 26.21 -20.43
CA LEU A 578 -20.71 27.42 -19.64
C LEU A 578 -21.73 27.21 -18.52
N ARG A 579 -21.30 27.43 -17.28
CA ARG A 579 -22.16 27.26 -16.11
C ARG A 579 -22.19 28.52 -15.27
N ARG A 580 -23.40 28.96 -14.90
CA ARG A 580 -23.61 29.99 -13.89
C ARG A 580 -23.64 29.36 -12.50
N PHE A 581 -22.79 29.85 -11.60
CA PHE A 581 -22.68 29.40 -10.21
C PHE A 581 -23.54 30.25 -9.27
N GLN A 582 -23.72 29.78 -8.02
CA GLN A 582 -24.54 30.48 -7.02
C GLN A 582 -23.97 31.85 -6.63
N ASP A 583 -22.66 32.05 -6.79
CA ASP A 583 -21.95 33.33 -6.64
C ASP A 583 -22.19 34.29 -7.82
N GLY A 584 -22.98 33.90 -8.82
CA GLY A 584 -23.29 34.68 -10.01
C GLY A 584 -22.21 34.62 -11.10
N ALA A 585 -21.05 34.01 -10.82
CA ALA A 585 -19.97 33.89 -11.78
C ALA A 585 -20.36 32.91 -12.91
N ILE A 586 -19.99 33.27 -14.15
CA ILE A 586 -20.15 32.42 -15.33
C ILE A 586 -18.75 31.96 -15.71
N THR A 587 -18.48 30.66 -15.52
CA THR A 587 -17.19 30.05 -15.83
C THR A 587 -17.39 28.86 -16.74
N GLU A 588 -16.33 28.45 -17.43
CA GLU A 588 -16.28 27.11 -18.01
C GLU A 588 -16.38 26.06 -16.90
N ALA A 589 -17.00 24.92 -17.18
CA ALA A 589 -17.11 23.82 -16.24
C ALA A 589 -17.24 22.47 -16.96
N VAL A 590 -16.88 21.40 -16.25
CA VAL A 590 -17.14 20.00 -16.66
C VAL A 590 -17.86 19.28 -15.54
N VAL A 591 -18.91 18.53 -15.89
CA VAL A 591 -19.69 17.72 -14.95
C VAL A 591 -19.47 16.23 -15.25
N TRP A 592 -19.05 15.49 -14.23
CA TRP A 592 -18.86 14.05 -14.24
C TRP A 592 -20.04 13.32 -13.62
N GLU A 593 -20.24 12.06 -14.00
CA GLU A 593 -21.30 11.23 -13.45
C GLU A 593 -20.91 10.71 -12.05
N GLY A 594 -21.83 10.81 -11.09
CA GLY A 594 -21.59 10.31 -9.73
C GLY A 594 -22.67 10.73 -8.73
N GLU A 595 -23.72 9.92 -8.61
CA GLU A 595 -24.79 10.14 -7.62
C GLU A 595 -24.33 9.68 -6.23
N THR A 596 -23.74 8.48 -6.15
CA THR A 596 -23.24 7.87 -4.90
C THR A 596 -21.75 8.07 -4.71
N THR A 597 -21.28 7.94 -3.47
CA THR A 597 -19.87 8.03 -3.08
C THR A 597 -19.02 6.98 -3.79
N CYS A 598 -19.56 5.77 -3.98
CA CYS A 598 -18.93 4.73 -4.80
C CYS A 598 -18.68 5.21 -6.24
N GLN A 599 -19.68 5.78 -6.90
CA GLN A 599 -19.53 6.30 -8.27
C GLN A 599 -18.59 7.51 -8.32
N LYS A 600 -18.69 8.43 -7.34
CA LYS A 600 -17.82 9.60 -7.21
C LYS A 600 -16.34 9.23 -7.08
N ARG A 601 -16.02 8.14 -6.37
CA ARG A 601 -14.64 7.61 -6.32
C ARG A 601 -14.11 7.20 -7.71
N LEU A 602 -14.99 6.86 -8.65
CA LEU A 602 -14.62 6.48 -10.01
C LEU A 602 -14.61 7.66 -11.01
N VAL A 603 -14.80 8.91 -10.55
CA VAL A 603 -14.62 10.10 -11.41
C VAL A 603 -13.22 10.15 -12.06
N PRO A 604 -12.11 9.84 -11.36
CA PRO A 604 -10.81 9.77 -12.01
C PRO A 604 -10.75 8.75 -13.15
N ARG A 605 -11.51 7.65 -13.10
CA ARG A 605 -11.62 6.69 -14.22
C ARG A 605 -12.20 7.37 -15.45
N GLN A 606 -13.35 8.04 -15.30
CA GLN A 606 -14.05 8.74 -16.39
C GLN A 606 -13.17 9.81 -17.04
N LEU A 607 -12.46 10.58 -16.20
CA LEU A 607 -11.56 11.63 -16.62
C LEU A 607 -10.39 11.07 -17.44
N ILE A 608 -9.72 10.04 -16.92
CA ILE A 608 -8.58 9.40 -17.60
C ILE A 608 -9.03 8.83 -18.95
N THR A 609 -10.13 8.08 -19.00
CA THR A 609 -10.64 7.50 -20.24
C THR A 609 -11.00 8.58 -21.28
N HIS A 610 -11.61 9.68 -20.83
CA HIS A 610 -11.97 10.80 -21.71
C HIS A 610 -10.73 11.49 -22.30
N LEU A 611 -9.75 11.84 -21.46
CA LEU A 611 -8.54 12.53 -21.91
C LEU A 611 -7.71 11.68 -22.86
N LEU A 612 -7.53 10.39 -22.54
CA LEU A 612 -6.76 9.46 -23.37
C LEU A 612 -7.44 9.22 -24.73
N GLN A 613 -8.77 9.11 -24.78
CA GLN A 613 -9.49 9.01 -26.04
C GLN A 613 -9.38 10.30 -26.87
N LEU A 614 -9.63 11.45 -26.24
CA LEU A 614 -9.70 12.75 -26.91
C LEU A 614 -8.34 13.18 -27.48
N HIS A 615 -7.27 13.08 -26.69
CA HIS A 615 -5.95 13.61 -27.06
C HIS A 615 -4.97 12.55 -27.58
N ALA A 616 -5.08 11.30 -27.11
CA ALA A 616 -4.12 10.24 -27.44
C ALA A 616 -4.67 9.13 -28.37
N ASP A 617 -5.96 9.16 -28.74
CA ASP A 617 -6.62 8.10 -29.54
C ASP A 617 -6.57 6.71 -28.89
N ILE A 618 -6.53 6.67 -27.57
CA ILE A 618 -6.51 5.43 -26.80
C ILE A 618 -7.94 5.14 -26.33
N PRO A 619 -8.58 4.07 -26.81
CA PRO A 619 -9.96 3.76 -26.44
C PRO A 619 -10.08 3.21 -25.04
N GLU A 620 -11.27 3.36 -24.45
CA GLU A 620 -11.59 2.84 -23.11
C GLU A 620 -11.31 1.33 -22.99
N SER A 621 -11.47 0.56 -24.08
CA SER A 621 -11.15 -0.87 -24.12
C SER A 621 -9.67 -1.18 -23.79
N CYS A 622 -8.77 -0.22 -23.98
CA CYS A 622 -7.36 -0.36 -23.66
C CYS A 622 -7.03 0.05 -22.21
N VAL A 623 -7.98 0.65 -21.49
CA VAL A 623 -7.77 1.14 -20.13
C VAL A 623 -8.42 0.16 -19.15
N ARG A 624 -7.60 -0.64 -18.47
CA ARG A 624 -8.05 -1.45 -17.33
C ARG A 624 -7.93 -0.62 -16.07
N TYR A 625 -9.06 -0.31 -15.42
CA TYR A 625 -9.07 0.45 -14.18
C TYR A 625 -9.28 -0.48 -12.98
N ILE A 626 -8.32 -0.52 -12.07
CA ILE A 626 -8.35 -1.46 -10.94
C ILE A 626 -9.12 -0.84 -9.76
N GLY A 627 -9.02 0.49 -9.57
CA GLY A 627 -9.67 1.18 -8.46
C GLY A 627 -11.18 0.90 -8.40
N GLY A 628 -11.62 0.28 -7.30
CA GLY A 628 -13.04 -0.05 -7.05
C GLY A 628 -13.46 -1.47 -7.40
N MET A 629 -12.57 -2.34 -7.90
CA MET A 629 -12.91 -3.75 -8.19
C MET A 629 -13.40 -4.53 -6.96
N LEU A 630 -12.92 -4.21 -5.76
CA LEU A 630 -13.33 -4.87 -4.52
C LEU A 630 -14.65 -4.34 -3.95
N ASP A 631 -15.17 -3.21 -4.43
CA ASP A 631 -16.40 -2.61 -3.89
C ASP A 631 -17.61 -3.55 -4.08
N ASP A 632 -17.55 -4.45 -5.07
CA ASP A 632 -18.61 -5.41 -5.40
C ASP A 632 -19.08 -6.27 -4.21
N VAL A 633 -18.21 -6.61 -3.26
CA VAL A 633 -18.56 -7.49 -2.13
C VAL A 633 -19.22 -6.74 -0.96
N ILE A 634 -19.29 -5.41 -1.02
CA ILE A 634 -19.91 -4.53 0.00
C ILE A 634 -20.97 -3.58 -0.59
N LYS A 635 -21.34 -3.77 -1.87
CA LYS A 635 -22.37 -2.96 -2.53
C LYS A 635 -23.72 -3.08 -1.83
N VAL A 636 -24.43 -1.96 -1.77
CA VAL A 636 -25.80 -1.84 -1.25
C VAL A 636 -26.69 -1.29 -2.37
N GLY A 637 -27.92 -1.80 -2.46
CA GLY A 637 -28.88 -1.42 -3.49
C GLY A 637 -28.69 -2.16 -4.82
N ARG A 638 -29.77 -2.29 -5.61
CA ARG A 638 -29.76 -2.93 -6.94
C ARG A 638 -29.75 -1.95 -8.10
N GLU A 639 -30.47 -0.83 -7.97
CA GLU A 639 -30.64 0.18 -9.03
C GLU A 639 -29.55 1.25 -8.95
N VAL A 640 -29.45 1.92 -7.80
CA VAL A 640 -28.38 2.88 -7.50
C VAL A 640 -27.44 2.23 -6.50
N CYS A 641 -26.30 1.74 -6.98
CA CYS A 641 -25.32 1.06 -6.15
C CYS A 641 -24.52 2.07 -5.31
N SER A 642 -24.53 1.89 -3.99
CA SER A 642 -23.60 2.55 -3.07
C SER A 642 -22.66 1.51 -2.47
N THR A 643 -21.63 1.97 -1.76
CA THR A 643 -20.86 1.15 -0.85
C THR A 643 -21.28 1.40 0.58
N GLY A 644 -22.55 1.79 0.84
CA GLY A 644 -23.24 1.97 2.12
C GLY A 644 -22.95 3.25 2.93
N GLU A 645 -22.15 4.19 2.43
CA GLU A 645 -21.92 5.47 3.09
C GLU A 645 -23.20 6.31 3.17
N GLU A 646 -23.97 6.38 2.09
CA GLU A 646 -25.26 7.08 2.05
C GLU A 646 -26.27 6.50 3.04
N GLU A 647 -26.33 5.18 3.13
CA GLU A 647 -27.20 4.45 4.05
C GLU A 647 -26.80 4.71 5.50
N SER A 648 -25.51 4.66 5.80
CA SER A 648 -25.00 4.98 7.13
C SER A 648 -25.30 6.43 7.52
N LEU A 649 -25.17 7.38 6.57
CA LEU A 649 -25.53 8.78 6.79
C LEU A 649 -27.02 8.95 7.12
N LYS A 650 -27.92 8.23 6.43
CA LYS A 650 -29.36 8.24 6.75
C LYS A 650 -29.62 7.74 8.17
N VAL A 651 -28.93 6.68 8.60
CA VAL A 651 -29.03 6.16 9.97
C VAL A 651 -28.54 7.18 10.99
N VAL A 652 -27.40 7.83 10.75
CA VAL A 652 -26.85 8.90 11.61
C VAL A 652 -27.83 10.07 11.73
N GLN A 653 -28.38 10.56 10.61
CA GLN A 653 -29.35 11.65 10.60
C GLN A 653 -30.63 11.30 11.37
N SER A 654 -31.14 10.08 11.20
CA SER A 654 -32.33 9.63 11.92
C SER A 654 -32.06 9.44 13.42
N TYR A 655 -30.86 8.96 13.79
CA TYR A 655 -30.37 8.88 15.17
C TYR A 655 -30.24 10.26 15.82
N ASP A 656 -29.64 11.24 15.14
CA ASP A 656 -29.47 12.60 15.68
C ASP A 656 -30.81 13.28 15.95
N ASP A 657 -31.79 13.07 15.08
CA ASP A 657 -33.16 13.52 15.30
C ASP A 657 -33.82 12.81 16.50
N LEU A 658 -33.68 11.49 16.63
CA LEU A 658 -34.19 10.75 17.78
C LEU A 658 -33.52 11.20 19.08
N SER A 659 -32.20 11.39 19.07
CA SER A 659 -31.41 11.84 20.22
C SER A 659 -31.90 13.21 20.71
N ARG A 660 -32.08 14.19 19.81
CA ARG A 660 -32.64 15.51 20.16
C ARG A 660 -34.06 15.42 20.73
N LYS A 661 -34.89 14.50 20.23
CA LYS A 661 -36.25 14.27 20.75
C LYS A 661 -36.23 13.67 22.15
N LEU A 662 -35.39 12.67 22.39
CA LEU A 662 -35.18 12.06 23.72
C LEU A 662 -34.73 13.11 24.75
N TRP A 663 -33.76 13.94 24.40
CA TRP A 663 -33.29 15.04 25.27
C TRP A 663 -34.38 16.06 25.66
N ARG A 664 -35.39 16.24 24.80
CA ARG A 664 -36.50 17.19 25.02
C ARG A 664 -37.72 16.55 25.67
N LEU A 665 -37.71 15.24 25.94
CA LEU A 665 -38.83 14.56 26.59
C LEU A 665 -39.01 15.10 28.01
N LYS A 666 -40.24 15.53 28.29
CA LYS A 666 -40.69 15.91 29.63
C LYS A 666 -41.63 14.84 30.17
N GLY A 667 -41.67 14.66 31.49
CA GLY A 667 -42.56 13.70 32.15
C GLY A 667 -41.90 12.42 32.66
N LEU A 668 -40.58 12.26 32.48
CA LEU A 668 -39.83 11.17 33.12
C LEU A 668 -39.51 11.51 34.58
N PRO A 669 -39.50 10.52 35.50
CA PRO A 669 -39.13 10.73 36.91
C PRO A 669 -37.69 11.20 37.12
N LEU A 670 -36.80 10.85 36.20
CA LEU A 670 -35.40 11.27 36.14
C LEU A 670 -35.13 11.85 34.76
N SER A 671 -34.40 12.97 34.69
CA SER A 671 -33.99 13.54 33.40
C SER A 671 -32.93 12.68 32.70
N ILE A 672 -32.87 12.76 31.36
CA ILE A 672 -31.85 12.09 30.56
C ILE A 672 -30.60 12.99 30.53
N THR A 673 -29.45 12.45 30.92
CA THR A 673 -28.17 13.19 30.95
C THR A 673 -27.30 12.94 29.72
N SER A 674 -27.51 11.82 29.04
CA SER A 674 -26.68 11.43 27.89
C SER A 674 -27.44 10.44 27.02
N VAL A 675 -27.33 10.62 25.71
CA VAL A 675 -27.84 9.70 24.68
C VAL A 675 -26.67 9.38 23.77
N GLN A 676 -26.20 8.13 23.78
CA GLN A 676 -25.01 7.71 23.06
C GLN A 676 -25.31 6.58 22.08
N GLY A 677 -24.74 6.68 20.89
CA GLY A 677 -24.81 5.63 19.89
C GLY A 677 -23.78 4.55 20.16
N ALA A 678 -24.17 3.28 20.12
CA ALA A 678 -23.26 2.15 20.34
C ALA A 678 -23.15 1.21 19.12
N HIS A 679 -23.86 1.52 18.03
CA HIS A 679 -23.97 0.66 16.87
C HIS A 679 -22.92 0.99 15.78
N PRO A 680 -22.30 0.00 15.10
CA PRO A 680 -21.31 0.23 14.05
C PRO A 680 -21.79 1.11 12.89
N ALA A 681 -23.08 1.07 12.55
CA ALA A 681 -23.67 1.94 11.53
C ALA A 681 -23.53 3.44 11.83
N LEU A 682 -23.47 3.85 13.11
CA LEU A 682 -23.30 5.26 13.51
C LEU A 682 -21.87 5.77 13.33
N ARG A 683 -20.92 4.85 13.14
CA ARG A 683 -19.52 5.12 12.79
C ARG A 683 -19.15 4.62 11.38
N TYR A 684 -20.15 4.39 10.51
CA TYR A 684 -19.99 4.00 9.10
C TYR A 684 -19.33 2.63 8.86
N THR A 685 -19.13 1.80 9.89
CA THR A 685 -18.38 0.55 9.76
C THR A 685 -19.26 -0.69 9.60
N GLN A 686 -20.59 -0.63 9.76
CA GLN A 686 -21.45 -1.82 9.56
C GLN A 686 -21.30 -2.36 8.13
N VAL A 687 -20.99 -3.66 7.95
CA VAL A 687 -20.73 -4.26 6.61
C VAL A 687 -21.86 -3.97 5.63
N PHE A 688 -23.09 -4.22 6.06
CA PHE A 688 -24.31 -3.82 5.36
C PHE A 688 -25.15 -2.95 6.30
N PRO A 689 -25.08 -1.62 6.18
CA PRO A 689 -25.79 -0.71 7.07
C PRO A 689 -27.31 -0.88 6.96
N PRO A 690 -28.07 -0.65 8.05
CA PRO A 690 -29.53 -0.69 8.01
C PRO A 690 -30.08 0.29 6.96
N VAL A 691 -30.98 -0.21 6.11
CA VAL A 691 -31.68 0.61 5.12
C VAL A 691 -33.10 0.89 5.62
N PRO A 692 -33.65 2.10 5.37
CA PRO A 692 -35.06 2.37 5.63
C PRO A 692 -35.98 1.40 4.87
N LEU A 693 -36.86 0.69 5.57
CA LEU A 693 -37.74 -0.33 5.01
C LEU A 693 -39.21 0.09 4.97
N LYS A 694 -39.88 -0.27 3.88
CA LYS A 694 -41.34 -0.25 3.75
C LYS A 694 -41.88 -1.67 3.73
N LEU A 695 -42.63 -2.05 4.76
CA LEU A 695 -43.07 -3.43 4.96
C LEU A 695 -44.33 -3.74 4.14
N ASP A 696 -44.39 -4.95 3.60
CA ASP A 696 -45.61 -5.54 3.05
C ASP A 696 -46.36 -6.27 4.17
N TYR A 697 -47.38 -5.62 4.76
CA TYR A 697 -48.15 -6.22 5.84
C TYR A 697 -48.93 -7.48 5.44
N SER A 698 -49.15 -7.74 4.16
CA SER A 698 -49.78 -8.99 3.71
C SER A 698 -48.84 -10.20 3.83
N PHE A 699 -47.54 -9.94 4.02
CA PHE A 699 -46.53 -10.96 4.24
C PHE A 699 -46.59 -11.58 5.64
N PHE A 700 -47.22 -10.89 6.59
CA PHE A 700 -47.18 -11.21 8.01
C PHE A 700 -48.57 -11.45 8.58
N ASP A 701 -48.63 -12.23 9.66
CA ASP A 701 -49.80 -12.24 10.54
C ASP A 701 -49.72 -11.06 11.52
N ARG A 702 -50.87 -10.66 12.09
CA ARG A 702 -50.95 -9.54 13.03
C ARG A 702 -51.39 -10.03 14.39
N GLU A 703 -50.57 -9.74 15.39
CA GLU A 703 -50.95 -9.95 16.79
C GLU A 703 -51.80 -8.78 17.28
N GLN A 704 -53.04 -9.06 17.71
CA GLN A 704 -54.02 -8.00 18.02
C GLN A 704 -53.67 -7.17 19.26
N LEU A 705 -53.02 -7.77 20.26
CA LEU A 705 -52.71 -7.13 21.54
C LEU A 705 -51.52 -6.15 21.44
N SER A 706 -50.44 -6.59 20.82
CA SER A 706 -49.18 -5.84 20.70
C SER A 706 -49.13 -4.95 19.45
N ARG A 707 -50.02 -5.16 18.47
CA ARG A 707 -49.95 -4.58 17.11
C ARG A 707 -48.62 -4.89 16.40
N SER A 708 -48.02 -6.03 16.74
CA SER A 708 -46.78 -6.52 16.13
C SER A 708 -47.07 -7.44 14.95
N LEU A 709 -46.12 -7.50 14.02
CA LEU A 709 -46.14 -8.44 12.90
C LEU A 709 -45.49 -9.76 13.31
N VAL A 710 -46.01 -10.87 12.81
CA VAL A 710 -45.51 -12.23 13.06
C VAL A 710 -45.20 -12.93 11.73
N PRO A 711 -44.05 -13.61 11.59
CA PRO A 711 -43.73 -14.37 10.37
C PRO A 711 -44.70 -15.53 10.15
N GLN A 712 -44.99 -15.85 8.88
CA GLN A 712 -45.80 -17.02 8.50
C GLN A 712 -44.89 -18.21 8.13
N GLU A 713 -45.19 -19.41 8.63
CA GLU A 713 -44.38 -20.63 8.40
C GLU A 713 -44.21 -21.00 6.93
N VAL A 714 -45.23 -20.78 6.10
CA VAL A 714 -45.22 -21.14 4.66
C VAL A 714 -44.37 -20.18 3.83
N LYS A 715 -44.11 -18.97 4.35
CA LYS A 715 -43.39 -17.92 3.62
C LYS A 715 -41.88 -17.98 3.90
N PRO A 716 -41.03 -17.47 2.99
CA PRO A 716 -39.61 -17.32 3.27
C PRO A 716 -39.37 -16.46 4.52
N CYS A 717 -38.24 -16.65 5.19
CA CYS A 717 -37.85 -15.82 6.33
C CYS A 717 -37.91 -14.32 5.93
N PRO A 718 -38.56 -13.47 6.76
CA PRO A 718 -38.66 -12.04 6.46
C PRO A 718 -37.27 -11.39 6.43
N VAL A 719 -37.23 -10.15 5.95
CA VAL A 719 -35.99 -9.37 5.93
C VAL A 719 -35.44 -9.22 7.35
N TYR A 720 -34.13 -9.36 7.50
CA TYR A 720 -33.48 -9.08 8.77
C TYR A 720 -33.45 -7.57 9.04
N ILE A 721 -34.03 -7.15 10.16
CA ILE A 721 -34.07 -5.75 10.59
C ILE A 721 -33.10 -5.59 11.77
N THR A 722 -31.93 -5.04 11.49
CA THR A 722 -30.90 -4.79 12.51
C THR A 722 -31.30 -3.61 13.40
N PRO A 723 -31.39 -3.79 14.73
CA PRO A 723 -31.69 -2.69 15.64
C PRO A 723 -30.46 -1.79 15.89
N VAL A 724 -30.61 -0.49 15.65
CA VAL A 724 -29.58 0.51 15.95
C VAL A 724 -29.56 0.79 17.45
N LYS A 725 -28.52 0.30 18.14
CA LYS A 725 -28.38 0.40 19.59
C LYS A 725 -28.07 1.82 20.07
N VAL A 726 -28.87 2.31 21.03
CA VAL A 726 -28.77 3.62 21.67
C VAL A 726 -28.76 3.44 23.19
N ILE A 727 -27.82 4.08 23.87
CA ILE A 727 -27.67 4.04 25.33
C ILE A 727 -28.15 5.36 25.92
N CYS A 728 -29.09 5.31 26.86
CA CYS A 728 -29.61 6.47 27.57
C CYS A 728 -29.16 6.43 29.03
N HIS A 729 -28.39 7.41 29.47
CA HIS A 729 -28.06 7.58 30.89
C HIS A 729 -29.06 8.53 31.54
N MET A 730 -29.55 8.12 32.71
CA MET A 730 -30.42 8.93 33.54
C MET A 730 -29.59 9.81 34.49
N GLU A 731 -30.18 10.87 35.03
CA GLU A 731 -29.53 11.68 36.06
C GLU A 731 -29.21 10.86 37.32
N GLY A 732 -28.16 11.29 38.03
CA GLY A 732 -27.74 10.65 39.26
C GLY A 732 -28.83 10.75 40.32
N SER A 733 -29.19 9.62 40.93
CA SER A 733 -30.18 9.57 42.02
C SER A 733 -29.70 8.62 43.12
N GLY A 734 -29.89 9.02 44.38
CA GLY A 734 -29.64 8.13 45.53
C GLY A 734 -30.74 7.08 45.72
N LYS A 735 -31.83 7.15 44.93
CA LYS A 735 -32.99 6.24 45.04
C LYS A 735 -32.85 4.96 44.22
N TRP A 736 -31.74 4.79 43.50
CA TRP A 736 -31.47 3.52 42.80
C TRP A 736 -31.24 2.41 43.85
N PRO A 737 -31.89 1.25 43.71
CA PRO A 737 -31.73 0.12 44.62
C PRO A 737 -30.34 -0.50 44.47
N HIS A 738 -29.90 -1.18 45.52
CA HIS A 738 -28.63 -1.92 45.52
C HIS A 738 -28.81 -3.39 45.13
N ASP A 739 -30.05 -3.83 44.89
CA ASP A 739 -30.38 -5.18 44.41
C ASP A 739 -30.41 -5.25 42.88
N ARG A 740 -29.82 -6.31 42.31
CA ARG A 740 -29.67 -6.50 40.87
C ARG A 740 -31.00 -6.64 40.14
N VAL A 741 -31.95 -7.38 40.71
CA VAL A 741 -33.27 -7.61 40.10
C VAL A 741 -34.11 -6.34 40.17
N ALA A 742 -34.04 -5.62 41.29
CA ALA A 742 -34.70 -4.33 41.45
C ALA A 742 -34.20 -3.29 40.43
N ILE A 743 -32.88 -3.22 40.17
CA ILE A 743 -32.33 -2.35 39.11
C ILE A 743 -32.92 -2.69 37.75
N ARG A 744 -32.99 -3.99 37.39
CA ARG A 744 -33.59 -4.45 36.12
C ARG A 744 -35.06 -4.04 36.00
N HIS A 745 -35.86 -4.19 37.06
CA HIS A 745 -37.26 -3.78 37.05
C HIS A 745 -37.44 -2.26 36.91
N ILE A 746 -36.59 -1.45 37.56
CA ILE A 746 -36.64 0.01 37.40
C ILE A 746 -36.26 0.42 35.97
N LYS A 747 -35.24 -0.21 35.38
CA LYS A 747 -34.90 0.00 33.97
C LYS A 747 -36.09 -0.31 33.05
N ALA A 748 -36.74 -1.46 33.26
CA ALA A 748 -37.95 -1.83 32.54
C ALA A 748 -39.08 -0.79 32.69
N ALA A 749 -39.26 -0.24 33.89
CA ALA A 749 -40.23 0.83 34.12
C ALA A 749 -39.88 2.11 33.32
N PHE A 750 -38.60 2.50 33.27
CA PHE A 750 -38.16 3.59 32.40
C PHE A 750 -38.39 3.28 30.92
N HIS A 751 -38.15 2.05 30.47
CA HIS A 751 -38.43 1.63 29.08
C HIS A 751 -39.91 1.77 28.72
N ILE A 752 -40.82 1.40 29.63
CA ILE A 752 -42.27 1.57 29.46
C ILE A 752 -42.62 3.06 29.35
N SER A 753 -42.19 3.88 30.32
CA SER A 753 -42.48 5.32 30.32
C SER A 753 -41.89 6.04 29.10
N LEU A 754 -40.69 5.67 28.67
CA LEU A 754 -40.10 6.19 27.42
C LEU A 754 -40.95 5.81 26.21
N GLY A 755 -41.40 4.56 26.12
CA GLY A 755 -42.25 4.08 25.03
C GLY A 755 -43.58 4.83 24.96
N GLU A 756 -44.23 5.04 26.11
CA GLU A 756 -45.47 5.81 26.21
C GLU A 756 -45.30 7.26 25.76
N LEU A 757 -44.27 7.95 26.26
CA LEU A 757 -44.00 9.34 25.90
C LEU A 757 -43.66 9.50 24.41
N LEU A 758 -42.84 8.61 23.85
CA LEU A 758 -42.51 8.62 22.41
C LEU A 758 -43.76 8.36 21.55
N THR A 759 -44.64 7.47 21.99
CA THR A 759 -45.91 7.20 21.31
C THR A 759 -46.84 8.40 21.37
N GLN A 760 -46.96 9.05 22.54
CA GLN A 760 -47.84 10.21 22.75
C GLN A 760 -47.36 11.46 22.00
N HIS A 761 -46.08 11.83 22.15
CA HIS A 761 -45.53 13.07 21.61
C HIS A 761 -45.12 12.98 20.14
N HIS A 762 -44.71 11.80 19.66
CA HIS A 762 -44.12 11.65 18.33
C HIS A 762 -44.77 10.56 17.47
N ARG A 763 -45.75 9.81 18.01
CA ARG A 763 -46.50 8.75 17.29
C ARG A 763 -45.60 7.64 16.72
N TYR A 764 -44.48 7.35 17.39
CA TYR A 764 -43.65 6.21 17.03
C TYR A 764 -44.25 4.90 17.56
N PRO A 765 -44.29 3.82 16.76
CA PRO A 765 -44.53 2.49 17.27
C PRO A 765 -43.37 2.07 18.18
N CYS A 766 -43.71 1.68 19.41
CA CYS A 766 -42.76 1.39 20.48
C CYS A 766 -43.13 0.05 21.13
N GLN A 767 -42.13 -0.78 21.44
CA GLN A 767 -42.30 -2.01 22.18
C GLN A 767 -41.30 -2.07 23.34
N PRO A 768 -41.76 -1.81 24.58
CA PRO A 768 -40.91 -1.96 25.75
C PRO A 768 -40.70 -3.45 26.10
N SER A 769 -39.51 -3.76 26.58
CA SER A 769 -39.13 -5.06 27.16
C SER A 769 -38.35 -4.82 28.47
N PRO A 770 -38.09 -5.86 29.27
CA PRO A 770 -37.32 -5.70 30.51
C PRO A 770 -35.88 -5.21 30.32
N THR A 771 -35.30 -5.41 29.13
CA THR A 771 -33.88 -5.08 28.87
C THR A 771 -33.70 -3.84 28.00
N HIS A 772 -34.68 -3.51 27.17
CA HIS A 772 -34.61 -2.43 26.19
C HIS A 772 -36.00 -1.98 25.71
N LEU A 773 -36.04 -0.85 25.01
CA LEU A 773 -37.19 -0.34 24.28
C LEU A 773 -36.88 -0.32 22.78
N ASP A 774 -37.65 -1.03 21.96
CA ASP A 774 -37.55 -0.95 20.51
C ASP A 774 -38.49 0.13 19.97
N VAL A 775 -37.97 1.00 19.09
CA VAL A 775 -38.66 2.15 18.49
C VAL A 775 -38.57 2.06 16.98
N TRP A 776 -39.71 2.03 16.29
CA TRP A 776 -39.78 2.08 14.83
C TRP A 776 -39.90 3.51 14.34
N LYS A 777 -38.88 4.01 13.63
CA LYS A 777 -38.78 5.39 13.17
C LYS A 777 -38.18 5.45 11.77
N ASP A 778 -38.83 6.16 10.85
CA ASP A 778 -38.36 6.35 9.47
C ASP A 778 -38.00 5.04 8.73
N GLY A 779 -38.69 3.94 9.03
CA GLY A 779 -38.39 2.62 8.46
C GLY A 779 -37.14 1.94 9.04
N LEU A 780 -36.62 2.46 10.16
CA LEU A 780 -35.49 1.93 10.91
C LEU A 780 -35.93 1.52 12.32
N ALA A 781 -35.25 0.52 12.90
CA ALA A 781 -35.45 0.11 14.28
C ALA A 781 -34.34 0.67 15.16
N PHE A 782 -34.70 1.37 16.24
CA PHE A 782 -33.78 1.84 17.27
C PHE A 782 -34.03 1.08 18.57
N ARG A 783 -32.98 0.52 19.17
CA ARG A 783 -33.04 -0.20 20.44
C ARG A 783 -32.44 0.65 21.54
N ILE A 784 -33.30 1.23 22.38
CA ILE A 784 -32.94 2.13 23.47
C ILE A 784 -32.73 1.31 24.75
N GLN A 785 -31.53 1.40 25.32
CA GLN A 785 -31.17 0.77 26.59
C GLN A 785 -30.89 1.84 27.64
N VAL A 786 -31.63 1.80 28.75
CA VAL A 786 -31.35 2.66 29.91
C VAL A 786 -30.11 2.12 30.62
N ALA A 787 -29.11 2.96 30.85
CA ALA A 787 -27.88 2.61 31.54
C ALA A 787 -27.82 3.30 32.91
N TYR A 788 -27.40 2.54 33.92
CA TYR A 788 -27.14 3.04 35.26
C TYR A 788 -25.65 2.89 35.59
N HIS A 789 -24.99 4.02 35.90
CA HIS A 789 -23.54 4.08 36.07
C HIS A 789 -22.98 3.19 37.19
N ARG A 790 -23.77 2.85 38.22
CA ARG A 790 -23.33 1.96 39.31
C ARG A 790 -23.68 0.48 39.09
N GLU A 791 -24.44 0.17 38.04
CA GLU A 791 -24.87 -1.21 37.77
C GLU A 791 -23.70 -2.17 37.59
N PRO A 792 -22.61 -1.83 36.85
CA PRO A 792 -21.44 -2.71 36.78
C PRO A 792 -20.79 -2.97 38.14
N GLN A 793 -20.71 -1.97 39.03
CA GLN A 793 -20.14 -2.11 40.37
C GLN A 793 -21.02 -3.00 41.25
N VAL A 794 -22.35 -2.81 41.23
CA VAL A 794 -23.30 -3.67 41.94
C VAL A 794 -23.23 -5.12 41.43
N LEU A 795 -22.97 -5.34 40.14
CA LEU A 795 -22.74 -6.67 39.60
C LEU A 795 -21.42 -7.31 40.07
N ARG A 796 -20.41 -6.51 40.43
CA ARG A 796 -19.15 -7.01 41.01
C ARG A 796 -19.27 -7.36 42.49
N GLU A 797 -20.23 -6.76 43.19
CA GLU A 797 -20.48 -7.02 44.61
C GLU A 797 -21.24 -8.34 44.81
N SER A 798 -20.72 -9.19 45.68
CA SER A 798 -21.35 -10.44 46.11
C SER A 798 -21.21 -10.60 47.62
N VAL A 799 -22.24 -11.11 48.31
CA VAL A 799 -22.19 -11.33 49.76
C VAL A 799 -21.90 -12.80 50.02
N SER A 800 -20.86 -13.08 50.80
CA SER A 800 -20.51 -14.44 51.20
C SER A 800 -21.56 -15.02 52.16
N PRO A 801 -21.62 -16.36 52.34
CA PRO A 801 -22.51 -16.99 53.33
C PRO A 801 -22.33 -16.45 54.76
N GLU A 802 -21.14 -15.92 55.08
CA GLU A 802 -20.76 -15.31 56.37
C GLU A 802 -21.11 -13.81 56.47
N GLY A 803 -21.72 -13.22 55.44
CA GLY A 803 -22.13 -11.82 55.42
C GLY A 803 -21.05 -10.82 55.00
N LEU A 804 -19.90 -11.27 54.51
CA LEU A 804 -18.82 -10.40 54.01
C LEU A 804 -19.09 -9.99 52.56
N LEU A 805 -18.93 -8.69 52.27
CA LEU A 805 -19.03 -8.16 50.91
C LEU A 805 -17.72 -8.42 50.14
N ILE A 806 -17.79 -9.29 49.14
CA ILE A 806 -16.70 -9.65 48.23
C ILE A 806 -16.94 -8.93 46.90
N VAL A 807 -16.02 -8.05 46.53
CA VAL A 807 -15.99 -7.43 45.20
C VAL A 807 -15.16 -8.31 44.28
N ARG A 808 -15.79 -8.97 43.31
CA ARG A 808 -15.13 -9.80 42.32
C ARG A 808 -15.62 -9.44 40.93
N ASP A 809 -14.67 -9.16 40.05
CA ASP A 809 -14.97 -8.93 38.64
C ASP A 809 -15.51 -10.20 37.98
N ASN A 810 -16.50 -10.04 37.11
CA ASN A 810 -17.21 -11.15 36.47
C ASN A 810 -17.65 -10.78 35.05
N GLU A 811 -18.00 -11.80 34.26
CA GLU A 811 -18.33 -11.67 32.84
C GLU A 811 -19.55 -10.78 32.61
N GLU A 812 -20.57 -10.85 33.46
CA GLU A 812 -21.80 -10.06 33.32
C GLU A 812 -21.50 -8.56 33.49
N ALA A 813 -20.72 -8.20 34.52
CA ALA A 813 -20.29 -6.83 34.77
C ALA A 813 -19.42 -6.28 33.63
N GLN A 814 -18.45 -7.08 33.16
CA GLN A 814 -17.59 -6.72 32.03
C GLN A 814 -18.38 -6.51 30.74
N ALA A 815 -19.33 -7.40 30.44
CA ALA A 815 -20.18 -7.30 29.25
C ALA A 815 -21.06 -6.03 29.29
N LEU A 816 -21.61 -5.70 30.46
CA LEU A 816 -22.39 -4.48 30.65
C LEU A 816 -21.51 -3.23 30.47
N GLU A 817 -20.34 -3.18 31.08
CA GLU A 817 -19.39 -2.07 30.96
C GLU A 817 -18.93 -1.87 29.51
N MET A 818 -18.60 -2.95 28.80
CA MET A 818 -18.31 -2.91 27.36
C MET A 818 -19.47 -2.32 26.55
N ALA A 819 -20.71 -2.73 26.86
CA ALA A 819 -21.89 -2.29 26.15
C ALA A 819 -22.29 -0.83 26.42
N THR A 820 -22.11 -0.34 27.65
CA THR A 820 -22.59 1.00 28.06
C THR A 820 -21.50 2.06 28.18
N MET A 821 -20.21 1.69 28.21
CA MET A 821 -19.10 2.64 28.34
C MET A 821 -18.12 2.57 27.16
N HIS A 822 -17.52 1.40 26.91
CA HIS A 822 -16.44 1.30 25.93
C HIS A 822 -16.92 1.40 24.47
N ARG A 823 -18.01 0.71 24.10
CA ARG A 823 -18.56 0.78 22.73
C ARG A 823 -19.11 2.16 22.33
N PRO A 824 -19.87 2.88 23.18
CA PRO A 824 -20.28 4.23 22.87
C PRO A 824 -19.09 5.17 22.63
N LEU A 825 -18.06 5.09 23.47
CA LEU A 825 -16.83 5.88 23.32
C LEU A 825 -16.11 5.55 22.01
N LEU A 826 -15.91 4.26 21.72
CA LEU A 826 -15.34 3.81 20.45
C LEU A 826 -16.14 4.34 19.25
N THR A 827 -17.47 4.31 19.35
CA THR A 827 -18.36 4.80 18.29
C THR A 827 -18.16 6.29 18.02
N SER A 828 -18.15 7.11 19.06
CA SER A 828 -17.91 8.55 18.91
C SER A 828 -16.53 8.84 18.32
N THR A 829 -15.49 8.14 18.78
CA THR A 829 -14.11 8.37 18.34
C THR A 829 -13.90 7.95 16.88
N LEU A 830 -14.37 6.76 16.50
CA LEU A 830 -14.26 6.27 15.12
C LEU A 830 -15.16 7.04 14.15
N HIS A 831 -16.30 7.57 14.62
CA HIS A 831 -17.09 8.51 13.82
C HIS A 831 -16.25 9.75 13.46
N GLY A 832 -15.50 10.30 14.41
CA GLY A 832 -14.55 11.39 14.14
C GLY A 832 -13.49 11.01 13.11
N LEU A 833 -12.92 9.80 13.20
CA LEU A 833 -11.96 9.29 12.22
C LEU A 833 -12.55 9.19 10.81
N GLN A 834 -13.81 8.74 10.68
CA GLN A 834 -14.51 8.71 9.39
C GLN A 834 -14.68 10.11 8.77
N GLN A 835 -14.92 11.14 9.59
CA GLN A 835 -15.03 12.52 9.09
C GLN A 835 -13.68 13.03 8.56
N LEU A 836 -12.57 12.60 9.16
CA LEU A 836 -11.21 12.93 8.71
C LEU A 836 -10.82 12.14 7.45
N HIS A 837 -11.22 10.86 7.37
CA HIS A 837 -10.86 9.95 6.29
C HIS A 837 -12.11 9.30 5.69
N PRO A 838 -12.68 9.87 4.61
CA PRO A 838 -13.96 9.41 4.05
C PRO A 838 -14.03 7.93 3.62
N CYS A 839 -12.90 7.30 3.32
CA CYS A 839 -12.87 5.89 2.92
C CYS A 839 -12.72 4.90 4.09
N PHE A 840 -12.48 5.37 5.32
CA PHE A 840 -12.25 4.51 6.51
C PHE A 840 -13.36 3.47 6.70
N GLY A 841 -14.62 3.90 6.69
CA GLY A 841 -15.78 3.04 6.87
C GLY A 841 -15.87 1.96 5.79
N ALA A 842 -15.62 2.29 4.53
CA ALA A 842 -15.59 1.31 3.44
C ALA A 842 -14.45 0.28 3.60
N VAL A 843 -13.27 0.68 4.08
CA VAL A 843 -12.18 -0.25 4.41
C VAL A 843 -12.57 -1.19 5.56
N CYS A 844 -13.14 -0.68 6.64
CA CYS A 844 -13.64 -1.50 7.76
C CYS A 844 -14.65 -2.54 7.28
N ARG A 845 -15.49 -2.18 6.32
CA ARG A 845 -16.52 -3.07 5.77
C ARG A 845 -15.95 -4.15 4.89
N LEU A 846 -14.94 -3.84 4.05
CA LEU A 846 -14.20 -4.86 3.30
C LEU A 846 -13.48 -5.82 4.25
N ALA A 847 -12.79 -5.30 5.26
CA ALA A 847 -12.09 -6.11 6.26
C ALA A 847 -13.04 -7.06 6.99
N LYS A 848 -14.18 -6.54 7.49
CA LYS A 848 -15.19 -7.35 8.17
C LYS A 848 -15.93 -8.30 7.24
N ARG A 849 -16.17 -7.92 5.99
CA ARG A 849 -16.74 -8.82 4.97
C ARG A 849 -15.82 -10.01 4.74
N TRP A 850 -14.51 -9.77 4.62
CA TRP A 850 -13.51 -10.82 4.47
C TRP A 850 -13.42 -11.71 5.71
N LEU A 851 -13.37 -11.13 6.92
CA LEU A 851 -13.38 -11.91 8.16
C LEU A 851 -14.61 -12.80 8.27
N GLY A 852 -15.80 -12.29 7.95
CA GLY A 852 -17.03 -13.09 7.94
C GLY A 852 -17.02 -14.19 6.89
N ALA A 853 -16.62 -13.87 5.66
CA ALA A 853 -16.57 -14.84 4.58
C ALA A 853 -15.52 -15.94 4.80
N GLN A 854 -14.39 -15.60 5.43
CA GLN A 854 -13.34 -16.54 5.85
C GLN A 854 -13.65 -17.25 7.18
N LEU A 855 -14.84 -17.01 7.75
CA LEU A 855 -15.36 -17.66 8.95
C LEU A 855 -14.59 -17.34 10.25
N PHE A 856 -14.11 -16.11 10.39
CA PHE A 856 -13.35 -15.60 11.55
C PHE A 856 -14.11 -14.56 12.41
N SER A 857 -15.41 -14.35 12.16
CA SER A 857 -16.18 -13.29 12.85
C SER A 857 -16.29 -13.44 14.37
N ASP A 858 -16.20 -14.65 14.91
CA ASP A 858 -16.19 -14.88 16.36
C ASP A 858 -14.80 -14.72 16.98
N ASP A 859 -13.73 -14.84 16.18
CA ASP A 859 -12.34 -14.73 16.64
C ASP A 859 -11.84 -13.29 16.63
N ILE A 860 -12.20 -12.55 15.58
CA ILE A 860 -11.91 -11.12 15.45
C ILE A 860 -13.25 -10.41 15.33
N THR A 861 -13.64 -9.79 16.45
CA THR A 861 -14.93 -9.07 16.55
C THR A 861 -14.97 -7.85 15.62
N GLU A 862 -16.18 -7.35 15.34
CA GLU A 862 -16.34 -6.15 14.52
C GLU A 862 -15.61 -4.93 15.12
N ASP A 863 -15.62 -4.78 16.45
CA ASP A 863 -14.95 -3.68 17.15
C ASP A 863 -13.42 -3.80 17.03
N THR A 864 -12.88 -5.02 17.13
CA THR A 864 -11.45 -5.32 16.93
C THR A 864 -11.03 -5.02 15.49
N ALA A 865 -11.82 -5.44 14.51
CA ALA A 865 -11.56 -5.18 13.09
C ALA A 865 -11.56 -3.68 12.78
N ASP A 866 -12.49 -2.92 13.37
CA ASP A 866 -12.53 -1.46 13.21
C ASP A 866 -11.25 -0.80 13.76
N LEU A 867 -10.70 -1.28 14.88
CA LEU A 867 -9.45 -0.77 15.46
C LEU A 867 -8.20 -1.17 14.66
N LEU A 868 -8.17 -2.40 14.11
CA LEU A 868 -7.11 -2.86 13.20
C LEU A 868 -7.06 -2.01 11.94
N VAL A 869 -8.22 -1.64 11.39
CA VAL A 869 -8.27 -0.72 10.25
C VAL A 869 -7.90 0.70 10.67
N ALA A 870 -8.33 1.16 11.85
CA ALA A 870 -7.97 2.49 12.35
C ALA A 870 -6.46 2.69 12.46
N SER A 871 -5.70 1.65 12.84
CA SER A 871 -4.23 1.75 12.90
C SER A 871 -3.62 2.06 11.53
N LEU A 872 -4.20 1.61 10.42
CA LEU A 872 -3.71 1.89 9.06
C LEU A 872 -3.82 3.37 8.68
N PHE A 873 -4.76 4.10 9.28
CA PHE A 873 -4.95 5.54 9.04
C PHE A 873 -4.15 6.39 10.02
N LEU A 874 -4.02 5.94 11.27
CA LEU A 874 -3.34 6.66 12.34
C LEU A 874 -1.82 6.45 12.32
N GLN A 875 -1.35 5.29 11.87
CA GLN A 875 0.06 4.92 11.73
C GLN A 875 0.29 4.31 10.34
N PRO A 876 0.26 5.13 9.28
CA PRO A 876 0.28 4.63 7.91
C PRO A 876 1.67 4.17 7.42
N ALA A 877 2.73 4.42 8.18
CA ALA A 877 4.12 4.16 7.78
C ALA A 877 4.32 2.71 7.30
N PRO A 878 5.07 2.47 6.20
CA PRO A 878 5.83 3.45 5.40
C PRO A 878 5.00 4.14 4.29
N PHE A 879 3.67 4.02 4.32
CA PHE A 879 2.76 4.62 3.36
C PHE A 879 2.13 5.92 3.91
N THR A 880 1.30 6.58 3.09
CA THR A 880 0.35 7.60 3.54
C THR A 880 -0.97 6.97 3.99
N PRO A 881 -1.86 7.65 4.74
CA PRO A 881 -3.18 7.10 5.04
C PRO A 881 -3.91 6.64 3.77
N PRO A 882 -4.63 5.50 3.79
CA PRO A 882 -5.37 5.01 2.63
C PRO A 882 -6.33 6.07 2.06
N GLY A 883 -6.28 6.30 0.74
CA GLY A 883 -7.22 7.15 0.00
C GLY A 883 -8.32 6.37 -0.72
N SER A 884 -8.25 5.04 -0.75
CA SER A 884 -9.28 4.17 -1.36
C SER A 884 -9.59 2.92 -0.53
N PRO A 885 -10.80 2.34 -0.67
CA PRO A 885 -11.16 1.09 0.02
C PRO A 885 -10.23 -0.07 -0.33
N GLN A 886 -9.85 -0.18 -1.60
CA GLN A 886 -9.02 -1.28 -2.10
C GLN A 886 -7.63 -1.29 -1.45
N VAL A 887 -6.92 -0.16 -1.45
CA VAL A 887 -5.57 -0.10 -0.89
C VAL A 887 -5.59 -0.32 0.63
N GLY A 888 -6.62 0.20 1.31
CA GLY A 888 -6.83 -0.04 2.74
C GLY A 888 -7.05 -1.51 3.05
N PHE A 889 -7.82 -2.23 2.24
CA PHE A 889 -8.04 -3.67 2.41
C PHE A 889 -6.77 -4.49 2.18
N LEU A 890 -5.98 -4.19 1.15
CA LEU A 890 -4.69 -4.87 0.92
C LEU A 890 -3.73 -4.63 2.10
N ARG A 891 -3.70 -3.41 2.65
CA ARG A 891 -2.87 -3.11 3.83
C ARG A 891 -3.38 -3.77 5.10
N PHE A 892 -4.70 -3.95 5.26
CA PHE A 892 -5.28 -4.72 6.37
C PHE A 892 -4.83 -6.18 6.33
N LEU A 893 -4.92 -6.85 5.17
CA LEU A 893 -4.42 -8.22 5.03
C LEU A 893 -2.91 -8.29 5.29
N HIS A 894 -2.16 -7.27 4.87
CA HIS A 894 -0.72 -7.24 5.11
C HIS A 894 -0.43 -7.15 6.61
N LEU A 895 -1.05 -6.19 7.32
CA LEU A 895 -0.93 -6.04 8.76
C LEU A 895 -1.19 -7.37 9.48
N LEU A 896 -2.29 -8.07 9.15
CA LEU A 896 -2.58 -9.37 9.75
C LEU A 896 -1.47 -10.38 9.47
N SER A 897 -0.99 -10.47 8.23
CA SER A 897 -0.03 -11.48 7.78
C SER A 897 1.42 -11.26 8.24
N SER A 898 1.85 -10.01 8.40
CA SER A 898 3.26 -9.67 8.59
C SER A 898 3.59 -9.04 9.95
N PHE A 899 2.58 -8.58 10.71
CA PHE A 899 2.82 -8.00 12.02
C PHE A 899 3.27 -9.08 13.02
N ASP A 900 4.30 -8.78 13.80
CA ASP A 900 4.80 -9.67 14.85
C ASP A 900 3.97 -9.54 16.14
N TRP A 901 2.83 -10.24 16.14
CA TRP A 901 1.91 -10.33 17.29
C TRP A 901 2.57 -10.92 18.55
N ARG A 902 3.69 -11.64 18.41
CA ARG A 902 4.36 -12.27 19.55
C ARG A 902 5.16 -11.24 20.34
N ASN A 903 5.96 -10.43 19.65
CA ASN A 903 6.95 -9.57 20.30
C ASN A 903 6.58 -8.09 20.32
N ASN A 904 5.55 -7.66 19.59
CA ASN A 904 5.16 -6.26 19.53
C ASN A 904 3.68 -6.04 19.88
N PRO A 905 3.35 -5.02 20.71
CA PRO A 905 1.97 -4.57 20.90
C PRO A 905 1.53 -3.68 19.73
N LEU A 906 0.28 -3.84 19.27
CA LEU A 906 -0.30 -2.91 18.29
C LEU A 906 -0.87 -1.69 19.03
N VAL A 907 -0.31 -0.50 18.80
CA VAL A 907 -0.75 0.73 19.46
C VAL A 907 -1.68 1.51 18.52
N VAL A 908 -2.94 1.74 18.93
CA VAL A 908 -3.93 2.51 18.16
C VAL A 908 -4.14 3.86 18.85
N ASN A 909 -3.40 4.87 18.40
CA ASN A 909 -3.40 6.21 19.01
C ASN A 909 -4.61 7.06 18.58
N LEU A 910 -5.78 6.70 19.09
CA LEU A 910 -7.02 7.42 18.80
C LEU A 910 -6.94 8.87 19.31
N ASN A 911 -7.33 9.83 18.46
CA ASN A 911 -7.30 11.28 18.74
C ASN A 911 -5.93 11.83 19.19
N SER A 912 -4.83 11.14 18.85
CA SER A 912 -3.45 11.54 19.22
C SER A 912 -3.25 11.75 20.74
N GLN A 913 -3.93 10.96 21.57
CA GLN A 913 -3.87 11.08 23.03
C GLN A 913 -2.66 10.40 23.67
N LEU A 914 -2.03 9.44 22.99
CA LEU A 914 -0.80 8.78 23.42
C LEU A 914 0.43 9.56 22.94
N THR A 915 1.34 9.82 23.87
CA THR A 915 2.64 10.46 23.65
C THR A 915 3.74 9.44 23.40
N ALA A 916 4.91 9.85 22.90
CA ALA A 916 6.05 8.94 22.71
C ALA A 916 6.46 8.19 24.01
N ALA A 917 6.35 8.85 25.17
CA ALA A 917 6.58 8.22 26.46
C ALA A 917 5.60 7.07 26.73
N ASP A 918 4.31 7.25 26.38
CA ASP A 918 3.30 6.20 26.52
C ASP A 918 3.63 4.97 25.67
N TYR A 919 4.18 5.14 24.46
CA TYR A 919 4.58 4.00 23.61
C TYR A 919 5.68 3.17 24.28
N THR A 920 6.67 3.85 24.89
CA THR A 920 7.74 3.16 25.62
C THR A 920 7.21 2.44 26.86
N GLU A 921 6.27 3.04 27.60
CA GLU A 921 5.62 2.41 28.75
C GLU A 921 4.83 1.17 28.32
N ILE A 922 3.98 1.30 27.29
CA ILE A 922 3.18 0.18 26.76
C ILE A 922 4.09 -0.98 26.33
N LYS A 923 5.19 -0.69 25.63
CA LYS A 923 6.12 -1.73 25.18
C LYS A 923 6.82 -2.42 26.36
N ASN A 924 7.27 -1.67 27.35
CA ASN A 924 7.93 -2.22 28.54
C ASN A 924 6.97 -3.10 29.35
N ASP A 925 5.75 -2.62 29.58
CA ASP A 925 4.70 -3.35 30.30
C ASP A 925 4.28 -4.62 29.54
N PHE A 926 4.15 -4.53 28.21
CA PHE A 926 3.85 -5.66 27.34
C PHE A 926 4.90 -6.77 27.43
N ILE A 927 6.19 -6.41 27.38
CA ILE A 927 7.29 -7.37 27.50
C ILE A 927 7.30 -7.98 28.91
N ALA A 928 7.16 -7.16 29.95
CA ALA A 928 7.18 -7.61 31.34
C ALA A 928 6.03 -8.59 31.66
N SER A 929 4.87 -8.42 31.02
CA SER A 929 3.65 -9.19 31.31
C SER A 929 3.23 -10.14 30.19
N ARG A 930 4.08 -10.41 29.18
CA ARG A 930 3.65 -11.03 27.91
C ARG A 930 2.90 -12.35 28.07
N GLU A 931 3.29 -13.17 29.04
CA GLU A 931 2.71 -14.50 29.30
C GLU A 931 1.24 -14.45 29.76
N SER A 932 0.81 -13.36 30.41
CA SER A 932 -0.56 -13.18 30.89
C SER A 932 -1.46 -12.39 29.92
N LEU A 933 -0.87 -11.82 28.87
CA LEU A 933 -1.56 -10.98 27.89
C LEU A 933 -2.11 -11.81 26.71
N PRO A 934 -3.20 -11.35 26.06
CA PRO A 934 -3.74 -12.03 24.89
C PRO A 934 -2.72 -12.15 23.75
N VAL A 935 -2.94 -13.13 22.88
CA VAL A 935 -2.04 -13.41 21.74
C VAL A 935 -1.99 -12.24 20.77
N MET A 936 -3.15 -11.64 20.49
CA MET A 936 -3.29 -10.35 19.80
C MET A 936 -3.44 -9.29 20.88
N PHE A 937 -2.47 -8.41 21.05
CA PHE A 937 -2.53 -7.33 22.04
C PHE A 937 -2.65 -5.97 21.35
N MET A 938 -3.64 -5.19 21.77
CA MET A 938 -3.97 -3.88 21.24
C MET A 938 -4.05 -2.87 22.37
N ALA A 939 -3.22 -1.84 22.31
CA ALA A 939 -3.27 -0.71 23.22
C ALA A 939 -4.02 0.47 22.59
N THR A 940 -4.87 1.11 23.38
CA THR A 940 -5.60 2.34 23.03
C THR A 940 -5.43 3.37 24.15
N PRO A 941 -5.77 4.66 23.95
CA PRO A 941 -5.67 5.67 25.01
C PRO A 941 -6.38 5.29 26.32
N ASN A 942 -7.50 4.57 26.22
CA ASN A 942 -8.32 4.18 27.37
C ASN A 942 -8.00 2.77 27.90
N ASP A 943 -7.09 2.05 27.24
CA ASP A 943 -6.66 0.72 27.64
C ASP A 943 -5.24 0.46 27.15
N LYS A 944 -4.27 0.67 28.05
CA LYS A 944 -2.84 0.51 27.78
C LYS A 944 -2.30 -0.86 28.18
N LYS A 945 -3.04 -1.64 28.99
CA LYS A 945 -2.48 -2.79 29.73
C LYS A 945 -3.25 -4.09 29.57
N LEU A 946 -4.57 -4.06 29.33
CA LEU A 946 -5.41 -5.26 29.39
C LEU A 946 -5.79 -5.79 28.02
N SER A 947 -5.85 -4.92 27.00
CA SER A 947 -6.31 -5.25 25.66
C SER A 947 -7.74 -5.81 25.66
N ILE A 948 -8.68 -5.04 26.20
CA ILE A 948 -10.09 -5.39 26.42
C ILE A 948 -10.79 -5.89 25.15
N TRP A 949 -10.34 -5.44 23.97
CA TRP A 949 -10.91 -5.79 22.67
C TRP A 949 -10.48 -7.15 22.13
N THR A 950 -9.44 -7.75 22.72
CA THR A 950 -8.86 -9.04 22.26
C THR A 950 -8.55 -10.00 23.41
N LYS A 951 -9.00 -9.66 24.62
CA LYS A 951 -8.78 -10.45 25.84
C LYS A 951 -9.35 -11.87 25.74
N GLN A 952 -10.50 -12.03 25.10
CA GLN A 952 -11.19 -13.33 24.99
C GLN A 952 -10.80 -14.13 23.73
N ALA A 953 -10.52 -13.45 22.63
CA ALA A 953 -10.23 -14.03 21.33
C ALA A 953 -9.35 -13.07 20.51
N PRO A 954 -8.54 -13.57 19.55
CA PRO A 954 -8.45 -14.95 19.09
C PRO A 954 -7.62 -15.86 20.01
N SER A 955 -7.79 -17.17 19.86
CA SER A 955 -6.82 -18.15 20.40
C SER A 955 -5.53 -18.17 19.55
N VAL A 956 -4.44 -18.75 20.07
CA VAL A 956 -3.17 -18.90 19.31
C VAL A 956 -3.42 -19.57 17.95
N GLN A 957 -4.16 -20.67 17.94
CA GLN A 957 -4.42 -21.47 16.72
C GLN A 957 -5.25 -20.68 15.71
N MET A 958 -6.26 -19.97 16.18
CA MET A 958 -7.11 -19.16 15.31
C MET A 958 -6.36 -17.94 14.76
N LEU A 959 -5.51 -17.29 15.56
CA LEU A 959 -4.64 -16.22 15.06
C LEU A 959 -3.68 -16.75 13.99
N GLN A 960 -3.01 -17.89 14.21
CA GLN A 960 -2.13 -18.50 13.20
C GLN A 960 -2.88 -18.79 11.89
N ARG A 961 -4.13 -19.27 11.99
CA ARG A 961 -4.98 -19.51 10.82
C ARG A 961 -5.34 -18.23 10.09
N VAL A 962 -5.74 -17.17 10.81
CA VAL A 962 -6.02 -15.85 10.24
C VAL A 962 -4.79 -15.29 9.51
N VAL A 963 -3.61 -15.33 10.15
CA VAL A 963 -2.34 -14.87 9.58
C VAL A 963 -2.03 -15.60 8.26
N MET A 964 -2.18 -16.93 8.23
CA MET A 964 -1.95 -17.75 7.05
C MET A 964 -2.94 -17.44 5.91
N VAL A 965 -4.23 -17.37 6.23
CA VAL A 965 -5.27 -17.06 5.22
C VAL A 965 -5.14 -15.63 4.70
N ALA A 966 -4.74 -14.66 5.54
CA ALA A 966 -4.44 -13.30 5.10
C ALA A 966 -3.24 -13.25 4.13
N ALA A 967 -2.17 -13.99 4.44
CA ALA A 967 -0.99 -14.10 3.58
C ALA A 967 -1.33 -14.71 2.20
N GLU A 968 -2.06 -15.82 2.17
CA GLU A 968 -2.48 -16.45 0.91
C GLU A 968 -3.51 -15.61 0.15
N SER A 969 -4.42 -14.91 0.85
CA SER A 969 -5.36 -13.96 0.22
C SER A 969 -4.61 -12.84 -0.51
N LEU A 970 -3.57 -12.27 0.10
CA LEU A 970 -2.72 -11.26 -0.56
C LEU A 970 -1.99 -11.81 -1.77
N LYS A 971 -1.35 -12.97 -1.60
CA LYS A 971 -0.59 -13.64 -2.66
C LYS A 971 -1.44 -13.97 -3.89
N ILE A 972 -2.74 -14.18 -3.71
CA ILE A 972 -3.70 -14.37 -4.81
C ILE A 972 -4.19 -13.02 -5.37
N LEU A 973 -4.58 -12.08 -4.51
CA LEU A 973 -5.19 -10.82 -4.93
C LEU A 973 -4.22 -9.89 -5.66
N GLU A 974 -2.99 -9.71 -5.16
CA GLU A 974 -2.05 -8.76 -5.77
C GLU A 974 -1.74 -9.12 -7.24
N PRO A 975 -1.42 -10.39 -7.59
CA PRO A 975 -1.29 -10.80 -8.99
C PRO A 975 -2.59 -10.67 -9.77
N GLN A 976 -3.75 -11.09 -9.24
CA GLN A 976 -5.03 -10.99 -9.98
C GLN A 976 -5.40 -9.54 -10.34
N LEU A 977 -5.08 -8.59 -9.46
CA LEU A 977 -5.34 -7.17 -9.69
C LEU A 977 -4.39 -6.59 -10.75
N MET A 978 -3.15 -7.07 -10.83
CA MET A 978 -2.10 -6.52 -11.72
C MET A 978 -1.90 -7.30 -13.03
N ASP A 979 -2.25 -8.59 -13.08
CA ASP A 979 -2.05 -9.48 -14.23
C ASP A 979 -3.30 -9.45 -15.14
N THR A 980 -3.07 -9.14 -16.41
CA THR A 980 -4.13 -9.10 -17.44
C THR A 980 -4.50 -10.46 -18.00
N SER A 981 -3.71 -11.49 -17.75
CA SER A 981 -3.93 -12.85 -18.26
C SER A 981 -4.86 -13.70 -17.38
N GLN A 982 -5.12 -13.28 -16.14
CA GLN A 982 -5.90 -14.04 -15.16
C GLN A 982 -7.39 -13.69 -15.17
N ILE A 983 -8.23 -14.69 -14.84
CA ILE A 983 -9.67 -14.50 -14.61
C ILE A 983 -9.84 -13.65 -13.35
N GLN A 984 -10.54 -12.52 -13.48
CA GLN A 984 -10.66 -11.48 -12.44
C GLN A 984 -11.79 -11.75 -11.45
N ASP A 985 -11.92 -12.97 -10.95
CA ASP A 985 -12.86 -13.22 -9.85
C ASP A 985 -12.22 -12.85 -8.51
N VAL A 986 -12.25 -11.57 -8.17
CA VAL A 986 -11.71 -11.05 -6.90
C VAL A 986 -12.39 -11.66 -5.66
N ARG A 987 -13.55 -12.29 -5.82
CA ARG A 987 -14.25 -13.00 -4.75
C ARG A 987 -13.53 -14.25 -4.30
N VAL A 988 -12.57 -14.78 -5.06
CA VAL A 988 -11.78 -15.96 -4.68
C VAL A 988 -11.14 -15.77 -3.30
N ALA A 989 -10.60 -14.57 -3.01
CA ALA A 989 -10.01 -14.27 -1.70
C ALA A 989 -11.03 -14.13 -0.56
N MET A 990 -12.32 -14.10 -0.88
CA MET A 990 -13.42 -14.09 0.09
C MET A 990 -14.00 -15.49 0.32
N ARG A 991 -13.66 -16.50 -0.50
CA ARG A 991 -14.18 -17.86 -0.34
C ARG A 991 -13.34 -18.63 0.68
N PRO A 992 -13.96 -19.25 1.71
CA PRO A 992 -13.23 -20.03 2.69
C PRO A 992 -12.82 -21.40 2.13
N PRO A 993 -11.66 -21.96 2.51
CA PRO A 993 -11.29 -23.33 2.18
C PRO A 993 -12.12 -24.31 3.03
N LEU A 994 -13.22 -24.81 2.48
CA LEU A 994 -14.15 -25.69 3.20
C LEU A 994 -13.63 -27.12 3.41
N ASP A 995 -12.61 -27.54 2.64
CA ASP A 995 -12.03 -28.89 2.73
C ASP A 995 -11.33 -29.18 4.06
N ALA A 996 -11.03 -28.13 4.84
CA ALA A 996 -10.39 -28.25 6.15
C ALA A 996 -11.35 -28.62 7.29
N TYR A 997 -12.66 -28.70 7.02
CA TYR A 997 -13.68 -28.94 8.03
C TYR A 997 -14.22 -30.37 7.98
N ASP A 998 -14.60 -30.86 9.15
CA ASP A 998 -15.04 -32.23 9.35
C ASP A 998 -16.48 -32.46 8.88
N VAL A 999 -17.37 -31.50 9.14
CA VAL A 999 -18.79 -31.59 8.79
C VAL A 999 -19.26 -30.26 8.24
N LEU A 1000 -20.09 -30.30 7.20
CA LEU A 1000 -20.75 -29.13 6.62
C LEU A 1000 -22.28 -29.26 6.81
N ILE A 1001 -22.88 -28.30 7.52
CA ILE A 1001 -24.33 -28.18 7.69
C ILE A 1001 -24.83 -27.19 6.64
N HIS A 1002 -25.55 -27.69 5.64
CA HIS A 1002 -26.12 -26.90 4.55
C HIS A 1002 -27.49 -26.37 4.96
N LEU A 1003 -27.68 -25.05 4.86
CA LEU A 1003 -28.89 -24.34 5.24
C LEU A 1003 -29.84 -24.17 4.05
N SER A 1004 -31.14 -24.07 4.33
CA SER A 1004 -32.18 -23.78 3.34
C SER A 1004 -32.13 -22.30 2.95
N PRO A 1005 -31.86 -21.93 1.67
CA PRO A 1005 -31.71 -20.52 1.27
C PRO A 1005 -32.95 -19.65 1.56
N LYS A 1006 -34.15 -20.23 1.55
CA LYS A 1006 -35.41 -19.53 1.88
C LYS A 1006 -35.39 -18.98 3.31
N GLN A 1007 -34.73 -19.67 4.23
CA GLN A 1007 -34.67 -19.34 5.65
C GLN A 1007 -33.47 -18.49 6.06
N VAL A 1008 -32.51 -18.24 5.15
CA VAL A 1008 -31.36 -17.36 5.41
C VAL A 1008 -31.72 -15.92 5.06
N PRO A 1009 -32.01 -15.02 6.02
CA PRO A 1009 -32.58 -13.70 5.73
C PRO A 1009 -31.63 -12.79 4.94
N LEU A 1010 -30.31 -12.93 5.15
CA LEU A 1010 -29.26 -12.12 4.50
C LEU A 1010 -28.71 -12.74 3.22
N LEU A 1011 -29.37 -13.76 2.64
CA LEU A 1011 -28.89 -14.50 1.46
C LEU A 1011 -28.45 -13.61 0.28
N GLY A 1012 -29.13 -12.47 0.06
CA GLY A 1012 -28.81 -11.55 -1.03
C GLY A 1012 -27.47 -10.80 -0.85
N GLN A 1013 -26.86 -10.89 0.33
CA GLN A 1013 -25.58 -10.28 0.68
C GLN A 1013 -24.42 -11.30 0.67
N ALA A 1014 -24.69 -12.58 0.40
CA ALA A 1014 -23.67 -13.63 0.32
C ALA A 1014 -22.59 -13.27 -0.71
N VAL A 1015 -21.36 -13.77 -0.52
CA VAL A 1015 -20.24 -13.53 -1.45
C VAL A 1015 -20.61 -14.00 -2.85
N ASP A 1016 -21.22 -15.18 -2.92
CA ASP A 1016 -21.76 -15.78 -4.12
C ASP A 1016 -23.30 -15.86 -4.00
N PRO A 1017 -24.03 -14.77 -4.29
CA PRO A 1017 -25.47 -14.74 -4.13
C PRO A 1017 -26.15 -15.64 -5.17
N PRO A 1018 -27.14 -16.45 -4.79
CA PRO A 1018 -27.83 -17.32 -5.74
C PRO A 1018 -28.70 -16.51 -6.72
N HIS A 1019 -28.87 -17.02 -7.94
CA HIS A 1019 -29.68 -16.38 -8.97
C HIS A 1019 -31.16 -16.22 -8.58
N ALA A 1020 -31.70 -17.13 -7.76
CA ALA A 1020 -33.06 -17.07 -7.28
C ALA A 1020 -33.18 -16.16 -6.05
N THR A 1021 -34.05 -15.14 -6.14
CA THR A 1021 -34.34 -14.23 -5.02
C THR A 1021 -35.74 -14.50 -4.48
N PHE A 1022 -35.92 -14.31 -3.16
CA PHE A 1022 -37.19 -14.52 -2.47
C PHE A 1022 -37.78 -13.17 -2.05
N SER A 1023 -39.11 -13.03 -2.13
CA SER A 1023 -39.78 -11.92 -1.45
C SER A 1023 -39.68 -12.13 0.06
N ARG A 1024 -39.24 -11.09 0.78
CA ARG A 1024 -39.02 -11.11 2.23
C ARG A 1024 -39.86 -10.05 2.96
N GLY A 1025 -41.03 -9.73 2.41
CA GLY A 1025 -42.02 -8.84 3.04
C GLY A 1025 -41.71 -7.34 2.93
N ILE A 1026 -41.09 -6.89 1.84
CA ILE A 1026 -40.77 -5.47 1.59
C ILE A 1026 -41.44 -4.99 0.30
N LEU A 1027 -41.91 -3.74 0.30
CA LEU A 1027 -42.42 -3.03 -0.88
C LEU A 1027 -41.42 -1.98 -1.36
N ALA A 1028 -41.44 -1.69 -2.67
CA ALA A 1028 -40.70 -0.56 -3.24
C ALA A 1028 -41.38 0.79 -2.92
N GLY A 1029 -40.59 1.86 -2.91
CA GLY A 1029 -41.06 3.25 -2.80
C GLY A 1029 -40.78 3.92 -1.45
N SER A 1030 -41.32 5.13 -1.29
CA SER A 1030 -41.09 5.98 -0.11
C SER A 1030 -41.60 5.34 1.19
N VAL A 1031 -40.78 5.43 2.24
CA VAL A 1031 -41.10 4.98 3.59
C VAL A 1031 -42.05 5.99 4.25
N PRO A 1032 -43.15 5.55 4.89
CA PRO A 1032 -44.01 6.45 5.65
C PRO A 1032 -43.28 7.02 6.87
N ASN A 1033 -43.42 8.33 7.11
CA ASN A 1033 -42.69 9.05 8.17
C ASN A 1033 -43.08 8.63 9.60
N THR A 1034 -44.33 8.19 9.84
CA THR A 1034 -44.80 7.76 11.19
C THR A 1034 -45.94 6.73 11.09
N GLY A 1035 -46.10 5.93 12.14
CA GLY A 1035 -47.19 4.95 12.29
C GLY A 1035 -46.88 3.55 11.73
N GLY A 1036 -47.86 2.65 11.82
CA GLY A 1036 -47.75 1.26 11.37
C GLY A 1036 -47.67 0.23 12.51
N ALA A 1037 -47.72 -1.05 12.13
CA ALA A 1037 -47.47 -2.18 13.03
C ALA A 1037 -45.96 -2.35 13.24
N LEU A 1038 -45.55 -2.77 14.45
CA LEU A 1038 -44.14 -3.02 14.76
C LEU A 1038 -43.65 -4.26 13.99
N PRO A 1039 -42.53 -4.20 13.25
CA PRO A 1039 -41.99 -5.38 12.59
C PRO A 1039 -41.36 -6.37 13.56
N VAL A 1040 -41.04 -7.54 13.01
CA VAL A 1040 -40.13 -8.51 13.62
C VAL A 1040 -38.71 -7.93 13.55
N ILE A 1041 -38.17 -7.56 14.70
CA ILE A 1041 -36.84 -6.94 14.83
C ILE A 1041 -35.83 -7.99 15.29
N ASP A 1042 -34.61 -7.94 14.75
CA ASP A 1042 -33.47 -8.76 15.20
C ASP A 1042 -33.69 -10.29 15.10
N PHE A 1043 -34.54 -10.74 14.19
CA PHE A 1043 -34.83 -12.16 13.99
C PHE A 1043 -33.97 -12.77 12.87
N ASN A 1044 -32.96 -13.56 13.25
CA ASN A 1044 -32.17 -14.37 12.33
C ASN A 1044 -32.15 -15.83 12.79
N PRO A 1045 -32.91 -16.74 12.16
CA PRO A 1045 -33.02 -18.13 12.60
C PRO A 1045 -31.68 -18.87 12.55
N VAL A 1046 -30.76 -18.47 11.67
CA VAL A 1046 -29.42 -19.08 11.59
C VAL A 1046 -28.60 -18.76 12.83
N THR A 1047 -28.63 -17.51 13.30
CA THR A 1047 -27.91 -17.10 14.52
C THR A 1047 -28.47 -17.78 15.76
N HIS A 1048 -29.80 -17.92 15.86
CA HIS A 1048 -30.43 -18.65 16.96
C HIS A 1048 -30.04 -20.13 16.95
N TYR A 1049 -30.16 -20.80 15.80
CA TYR A 1049 -29.73 -22.19 15.65
C TYR A 1049 -28.24 -22.38 15.97
N LEU A 1050 -27.38 -21.48 15.50
CA LEU A 1050 -25.94 -21.51 15.80
C LEU A 1050 -25.65 -21.36 17.30
N ALA A 1051 -26.41 -20.53 18.01
CA ALA A 1051 -26.29 -20.40 19.46
C ALA A 1051 -26.70 -21.69 20.18
N GLU A 1052 -27.83 -22.29 19.80
CA GLU A 1052 -28.32 -23.54 20.40
C GLU A 1052 -27.33 -24.70 20.20
N ILE A 1053 -26.79 -24.89 18.99
CA ILE A 1053 -25.81 -25.97 18.75
C ILE A 1053 -24.47 -25.70 19.44
N ARG A 1054 -24.07 -24.43 19.60
CA ARG A 1054 -22.88 -24.09 20.39
C ARG A 1054 -23.09 -24.40 21.86
N ASP A 1055 -24.23 -24.05 22.42
CA ASP A 1055 -24.55 -24.35 23.82
C ASP A 1055 -24.60 -25.86 24.08
N ALA A 1056 -25.12 -26.64 23.13
CA ALA A 1056 -25.20 -28.10 23.24
C ALA A 1056 -23.84 -28.81 23.01
N PHE A 1057 -23.02 -28.34 22.06
CA PHE A 1057 -21.87 -29.12 21.54
C PHE A 1057 -20.52 -28.40 21.55
N ARG A 1058 -20.39 -27.20 22.15
CA ARG A 1058 -19.11 -26.46 22.19
C ARG A 1058 -17.96 -27.24 22.80
N ASP A 1059 -18.22 -28.20 23.68
CA ASP A 1059 -17.16 -29.01 24.30
C ASP A 1059 -16.59 -30.06 23.34
N LEU A 1060 -17.36 -30.44 22.32
CA LEU A 1060 -17.00 -31.46 21.34
C LEU A 1060 -16.49 -30.87 20.01
N ALA A 1061 -17.07 -29.76 19.57
CA ALA A 1061 -16.79 -29.18 18.26
C ALA A 1061 -16.70 -27.64 18.27
N LEU A 1062 -16.14 -27.09 17.20
CA LEU A 1062 -16.11 -25.68 16.85
C LEU A 1062 -17.03 -25.45 15.64
N PHE A 1063 -17.82 -24.38 15.68
CA PHE A 1063 -18.81 -24.05 14.64
C PHE A 1063 -18.50 -22.70 14.02
N PHE A 1064 -18.47 -22.64 12.70
CA PHE A 1064 -18.01 -21.50 11.91
C PHE A 1064 -19.06 -21.14 10.85
N TYR A 1065 -19.34 -19.85 10.67
CA TYR A 1065 -20.42 -19.37 9.79
C TYR A 1065 -20.12 -17.97 9.25
N ASP A 1066 -20.50 -17.68 7.99
CA ASP A 1066 -20.49 -16.33 7.44
C ASP A 1066 -21.79 -15.60 7.84
N PRO A 1067 -21.75 -14.61 8.75
CA PRO A 1067 -22.95 -13.90 9.21
C PRO A 1067 -23.67 -13.14 8.10
N TYR A 1068 -23.02 -12.88 6.96
CA TYR A 1068 -23.55 -12.07 5.87
C TYR A 1068 -24.13 -12.90 4.73
N GLY A 1069 -25.05 -13.81 5.08
CA GLY A 1069 -25.81 -14.59 4.11
C GLY A 1069 -25.19 -15.93 3.71
N GLY A 1070 -24.21 -16.41 4.48
CA GLY A 1070 -23.68 -17.76 4.32
C GLY A 1070 -24.78 -18.82 4.32
N THR A 1071 -24.59 -19.88 3.55
CA THR A 1071 -25.54 -21.00 3.48
C THR A 1071 -24.99 -22.30 4.06
N VAL A 1072 -23.80 -22.25 4.64
CA VAL A 1072 -23.10 -23.40 5.22
C VAL A 1072 -22.57 -23.02 6.60
N ILE A 1073 -22.84 -23.86 7.60
CA ILE A 1073 -22.14 -23.85 8.89
C ILE A 1073 -21.08 -24.95 8.81
N ALA A 1074 -19.81 -24.56 8.95
CA ALA A 1074 -18.69 -25.49 8.94
C ALA A 1074 -18.34 -25.90 10.36
N VAL A 1075 -18.11 -27.19 10.58
CA VAL A 1075 -17.86 -27.78 11.89
C VAL A 1075 -16.50 -28.46 11.91
N LEU A 1076 -15.74 -28.23 12.97
CA LEU A 1076 -14.46 -28.88 13.22
C LEU A 1076 -14.49 -29.55 14.59
N TRP A 1077 -14.16 -30.83 14.66
CA TRP A 1077 -14.09 -31.55 15.92
C TRP A 1077 -12.87 -31.13 16.73
N LYS A 1078 -13.03 -31.09 18.05
CA LYS A 1078 -11.92 -30.90 18.97
C LYS A 1078 -11.21 -32.24 19.17
N PRO A 1079 -9.92 -32.40 18.78
CA PRO A 1079 -9.25 -33.70 18.88
C PRO A 1079 -9.27 -34.30 20.29
N LYS A 1080 -9.16 -33.45 21.33
CA LYS A 1080 -9.22 -33.88 22.73
C LYS A 1080 -10.58 -34.48 23.11
N ALA A 1081 -11.67 -34.06 22.48
CA ALA A 1081 -13.00 -34.56 22.80
C ALA A 1081 -13.20 -36.04 22.44
N PHE A 1082 -12.41 -36.54 21.47
CA PHE A 1082 -12.46 -37.91 20.97
C PHE A 1082 -11.55 -38.87 21.73
N SER A 1083 -10.74 -38.39 22.69
CA SER A 1083 -10.02 -39.28 23.59
C SER A 1083 -11.01 -40.06 24.47
N PRO A 1084 -10.80 -41.39 24.67
CA PRO A 1084 -11.60 -42.18 25.59
C PRO A 1084 -11.51 -41.61 27.02
N LEU A 1085 -12.66 -41.36 27.65
CA LEU A 1085 -12.74 -40.87 29.02
C LEU A 1085 -13.39 -41.93 29.92
N PRO A 1086 -12.92 -42.12 31.16
CA PRO A 1086 -13.54 -43.06 32.10
C PRO A 1086 -15.01 -42.67 32.33
N PHE A 1087 -15.88 -43.69 32.40
CA PHE A 1087 -17.32 -43.45 32.54
C PHE A 1087 -17.68 -42.64 33.80
N LYS A 1088 -18.39 -41.53 33.58
CA LYS A 1088 -18.99 -40.68 34.61
C LYS A 1088 -20.36 -40.22 34.15
N THR A 1089 -21.36 -40.32 35.03
CA THR A 1089 -22.76 -39.93 34.71
C THR A 1089 -22.90 -38.47 34.31
N SER A 1090 -22.08 -37.57 34.86
CA SER A 1090 -22.07 -36.14 34.52
C SER A 1090 -21.48 -35.83 33.15
N GLN A 1091 -20.86 -36.79 32.46
CA GLN A 1091 -20.15 -36.59 31.19
C GLN A 1091 -20.79 -37.34 30.01
N MET A 1092 -22.03 -37.81 30.16
CA MET A 1092 -22.71 -38.63 29.15
C MET A 1092 -23.39 -37.83 28.01
N VAL A 1093 -23.41 -36.50 28.09
CA VAL A 1093 -24.00 -35.65 27.04
C VAL A 1093 -23.30 -35.90 25.72
N ALA A 1094 -24.05 -36.31 24.68
CA ALA A 1094 -23.55 -36.60 23.34
C ALA A 1094 -22.41 -37.65 23.27
N ARG A 1095 -22.29 -38.52 24.30
CA ARG A 1095 -21.31 -39.62 24.36
C ARG A 1095 -22.01 -40.97 24.46
N ARG A 1096 -21.35 -42.02 23.93
CA ARG A 1096 -21.73 -43.42 24.13
C ARG A 1096 -20.71 -44.13 25.04
N VAL A 1097 -21.15 -45.21 25.67
CA VAL A 1097 -20.29 -46.07 26.50
C VAL A 1097 -19.68 -47.17 25.64
N GLU A 1098 -18.38 -47.40 25.78
CA GLU A 1098 -17.67 -48.54 25.22
C GLU A 1098 -17.04 -49.36 26.35
N VAL A 1099 -17.23 -50.68 26.30
CA VAL A 1099 -16.77 -51.62 27.32
C VAL A 1099 -15.71 -52.53 26.71
N ASN A 1100 -14.46 -52.36 27.15
CA ASN A 1100 -13.32 -53.15 26.70
C ASN A 1100 -12.80 -53.99 27.88
N GLY A 1101 -13.29 -55.22 28.01
CA GLY A 1101 -12.94 -56.08 29.14
C GLY A 1101 -13.54 -55.57 30.46
N GLU A 1102 -12.70 -55.28 31.46
CA GLU A 1102 -13.11 -54.70 32.74
C GLU A 1102 -13.12 -53.15 32.74
N GLU A 1103 -12.63 -52.51 31.67
CA GLU A 1103 -12.58 -51.05 31.58
C GLU A 1103 -13.78 -50.48 30.83
N VAL A 1104 -14.42 -49.46 31.42
CA VAL A 1104 -15.59 -48.76 30.87
C VAL A 1104 -15.18 -47.33 30.53
N HIS A 1105 -15.19 -47.02 29.23
CA HIS A 1105 -14.84 -45.71 28.70
C HIS A 1105 -16.02 -45.08 27.95
N THR A 1106 -15.94 -43.80 27.69
CA THR A 1106 -16.94 -43.03 26.96
C THR A 1106 -16.30 -42.24 25.83
N VAL A 1107 -16.98 -42.21 24.69
CA VAL A 1107 -16.52 -41.58 23.45
C VAL A 1107 -17.68 -40.81 22.81
N PRO A 1108 -17.44 -39.73 22.04
CA PRO A 1108 -18.50 -39.00 21.36
C PRO A 1108 -19.33 -39.90 20.44
N ASN A 1109 -20.67 -39.80 20.50
CA ASN A 1109 -21.56 -40.53 19.60
C ASN A 1109 -21.81 -39.72 18.33
N VAL A 1110 -20.88 -39.79 17.36
CA VAL A 1110 -20.91 -38.95 16.15
C VAL A 1110 -22.21 -39.09 15.36
N GLU A 1111 -22.74 -40.30 15.18
CA GLU A 1111 -23.98 -40.53 14.42
C GLU A 1111 -25.17 -39.79 15.03
N ALA A 1112 -25.32 -39.89 16.36
CA ALA A 1112 -26.38 -39.18 17.09
C ALA A 1112 -26.19 -37.66 17.02
N ILE A 1113 -24.95 -37.16 17.15
CA ILE A 1113 -24.67 -35.72 17.06
C ILE A 1113 -25.03 -35.18 15.66
N LEU A 1114 -24.71 -35.92 14.60
CA LEU A 1114 -25.06 -35.53 13.23
C LEU A 1114 -26.58 -35.54 12.99
N GLU A 1115 -27.31 -36.45 13.64
CA GLU A 1115 -28.76 -36.46 13.64
C GLU A 1115 -29.34 -35.28 14.43
N ASP A 1116 -28.79 -34.99 15.62
CA ASP A 1116 -29.19 -33.84 16.46
C ASP A 1116 -29.03 -32.51 15.70
N PHE A 1117 -27.95 -32.34 14.92
CA PHE A 1117 -27.81 -31.17 14.04
C PHE A 1117 -28.99 -31.04 13.06
N ARG A 1118 -29.54 -32.14 12.54
CA ARG A 1118 -30.72 -32.10 11.65
C ARG A 1118 -32.00 -31.81 12.43
N VAL A 1119 -32.17 -32.45 13.58
CA VAL A 1119 -33.38 -32.35 14.41
C VAL A 1119 -33.52 -30.96 15.01
N MET A 1120 -32.47 -30.42 15.64
CA MET A 1120 -32.47 -29.06 16.20
C MET A 1120 -32.70 -28.01 15.11
N GLY A 1121 -32.19 -28.26 13.91
CA GLY A 1121 -32.32 -27.35 12.76
C GLY A 1121 -33.54 -27.60 11.88
N GLN A 1122 -34.57 -28.33 12.34
CA GLN A 1122 -35.71 -28.72 11.51
C GLN A 1122 -36.34 -27.52 10.78
N GLY A 1123 -36.52 -27.64 9.45
CA GLY A 1123 -37.05 -26.57 8.59
C GLY A 1123 -36.01 -25.53 8.13
N LEU A 1124 -34.90 -25.38 8.86
CA LEU A 1124 -33.75 -24.53 8.50
C LEU A 1124 -32.65 -25.32 7.80
N VAL A 1125 -32.28 -26.49 8.31
CA VAL A 1125 -31.20 -27.35 7.80
C VAL A 1125 -31.71 -28.16 6.60
N LYS A 1126 -31.01 -28.05 5.48
CA LYS A 1126 -31.28 -28.80 4.25
C LYS A 1126 -30.60 -30.17 4.26
N SER A 1127 -29.33 -30.21 4.65
CA SER A 1127 -28.55 -31.45 4.73
C SER A 1127 -27.33 -31.29 5.64
N VAL A 1128 -26.87 -32.38 6.23
CA VAL A 1128 -25.62 -32.45 7.00
C VAL A 1128 -24.69 -33.42 6.30
N GLU A 1129 -23.53 -32.92 5.87
CA GLU A 1129 -22.54 -33.61 5.06
C GLU A 1129 -21.27 -33.85 5.87
N PRO A 1130 -20.99 -35.09 6.32
CA PRO A 1130 -19.69 -35.45 6.88
C PRO A 1130 -18.64 -35.53 5.76
N ARG A 1131 -17.49 -34.88 5.94
CA ARG A 1131 -16.40 -34.77 4.95
C ARG A 1131 -15.20 -35.66 5.26
N THR A 1132 -14.94 -35.91 6.54
CA THR A 1132 -13.88 -36.81 6.99
C THR A 1132 -14.49 -38.11 7.51
N GLU A 1133 -13.87 -39.27 7.25
CA GLU A 1133 -14.18 -40.53 7.93
C GLU A 1133 -13.14 -40.86 9.02
N ARG A 1134 -12.18 -39.94 9.23
CA ARG A 1134 -11.07 -40.07 10.17
C ARG A 1134 -11.48 -39.86 11.64
N TRP A 1135 -12.68 -40.28 12.01
CA TRP A 1135 -13.08 -40.42 13.41
C TRP A 1135 -12.59 -41.80 13.88
N VAL A 1136 -11.28 -41.95 14.02
CA VAL A 1136 -10.74 -43.13 14.70
C VAL A 1136 -10.93 -42.89 16.19
N VAL A 1137 -11.96 -43.55 16.73
CA VAL A 1137 -12.13 -43.74 18.17
C VAL A 1137 -11.06 -44.70 18.68
#